data_AF-A0A1E9CNX9-F1
#
_entry.id   AF-A0A1E9CNX9-F1
#
_cell.length_a   1.000
_cell.length_b   1.000
_cell.length_c   1.000
_cell.angle_alpha   90.00
_cell.angle_beta   90.00
_cell.angle_gamma   90.00
#
_symmetry.space_group_name_H-M   'P 1'
#
loop_
_entity.id
_entity.type
_entity.pdbx_description
1 polymer ?
#
loop_
_entity_poly.entity_id
_entity_poly.type
_entity_poly.pdbx_seq_one_letter_code
_entity_poly.pdbx_strand_id
1 'polypeptide(L)'
;MERQNSLQSKNLQFHFSFFRNTWSKESTIVTLHNLYLQTISSLWKAQTECYRKLQDRPDRSNEAKMVKGAMPVVIIEGICRPHCSHAAANLEKMSGLAMYDLDHLNERTSAVKALFRALPYVPYTQTSISGRGLKVIVFLDARTPEEYPLAYAICRQTLEQIAGHPCDGQCARITQPCSCVWDTDAYYNPAPEPYPWREELAANPSLAHLLQTKNNYGSGNHGNNKDNNNGKASPIPPPTEACGYIEAFVRHFAQYHPWQKGNRHESMLAMGRSARRKGFSKEEVEKLTSVMSVEIVGNGYTLQELQKDLSAGYQYVDLSYIPQETPRSLTVLTTDTFMPVSVENDQGKEEELSIKNEELRGSTPCIPDEVYANLPDFLKAALIPARTQRERDMLLLGLIANLSGCLPLVRINFDQRFYSPHLYILIIAPSATGKGLLTLAGMLPREIENYLKGENKRKKDTYERELMEWERSNQCFKKGTQTAGASTPGPKPEAPEYYHLCGAPSTSKNQIIRRLKNNGDLGLIINATELDMISGAIKQDYGKHDDVFRAAYHHESAATDYKVDGELIFVEVPRLALCLSGTPNQLPNFMHSMENGLFPRFTIYTCGARWKYRSAAPIKGKKDYVTLYKEFSLQVLEMYYFFQQSPTEVTLTDSQWEEHTTYFDRLLNEVASEQADAPGSIVLRGALMVARIASIFTALRKYEGAMRMKEYICTDEDFHAAMQIVQTTLNHSLLVSSSLPGDEVKSKPLKSYFRIRTVVESLPTTFTYKEIKEKALTKGISERSTCRYLKSLLELKYIDKQEDRYIRIKEFTDK
;
A
#
# COMPACT_ATOMS: atom_id res chain seq x y z
N MET A 1 -36.19 60.03 -20.31
CA MET A 1 -34.83 59.69 -19.86
C MET A 1 -34.99 58.77 -18.66
N GLU A 2 -35.46 57.54 -18.81
CA GLU A 2 -34.74 56.37 -19.35
C GLU A 2 -33.29 56.21 -18.86
N ARG A 3 -33.11 55.12 -18.10
CA ARG A 3 -32.04 54.11 -18.14
C ARG A 3 -30.63 54.54 -17.73
N GLN A 4 -30.11 53.95 -16.64
CA GLN A 4 -29.42 52.65 -16.66
C GLN A 4 -28.88 52.35 -15.24
N ASN A 5 -29.69 51.68 -14.40
CA ASN A 5 -29.14 50.93 -13.28
C ASN A 5 -28.76 49.55 -13.82
N SER A 6 -27.46 49.30 -13.96
CA SER A 6 -26.94 48.00 -14.37
C SER A 6 -27.27 46.96 -13.30
N LEU A 7 -28.23 46.07 -13.61
CA LEU A 7 -28.40 44.80 -12.93
C LEU A 7 -27.16 43.94 -13.21
N GLN A 8 -26.16 44.01 -12.34
CA GLN A 8 -25.22 42.91 -12.18
C GLN A 8 -25.96 41.79 -11.46
N SER A 9 -26.38 40.75 -12.20
CA SER A 9 -26.88 39.51 -11.62
C SER A 9 -25.80 38.92 -10.71
N LYS A 10 -26.05 38.89 -9.40
CA LYS A 10 -25.21 38.15 -8.46
C LYS A 10 -25.38 36.67 -8.78
N ASN A 11 -24.36 36.01 -9.35
CA ASN A 11 -24.35 34.56 -9.52
C ASN A 11 -24.54 33.89 -8.15
N LEU A 12 -25.62 33.12 -7.96
CA LEU A 12 -25.83 32.34 -6.75
C LEU A 12 -24.82 31.19 -6.71
N GLN A 13 -24.04 31.09 -5.62
CA GLN A 13 -23.09 30.00 -5.41
C GLN A 13 -23.59 29.02 -4.34
N PHE A 14 -23.96 27.82 -4.78
CA PHE A 14 -24.30 26.71 -3.91
C PHE A 14 -23.05 25.91 -3.55
N HIS A 15 -22.92 25.55 -2.27
CA HIS A 15 -21.80 24.81 -1.71
C HIS A 15 -22.27 23.53 -1.05
N PHE A 16 -21.54 22.44 -1.26
CA PHE A 16 -21.85 21.13 -0.68
C PHE A 16 -20.61 20.24 -0.54
N SER A 17 -20.73 19.16 0.23
CA SER A 17 -19.63 18.24 0.46
C SER A 17 -19.37 17.30 -0.72
N PHE A 18 -18.09 17.13 -1.04
CA PHE A 18 -17.52 16.17 -1.97
C PHE A 18 -16.72 15.13 -1.18
N PHE A 19 -16.91 13.86 -1.50
CA PHE A 19 -16.25 12.71 -0.89
C PHE A 19 -15.54 11.90 -1.98
N ARG A 20 -14.38 11.33 -1.64
CA ARG A 20 -13.60 10.51 -2.58
C ARG A 20 -14.34 9.26 -3.06
N ASN A 21 -15.25 8.73 -2.25
CA ASN A 21 -16.20 7.67 -2.57
C ASN A 21 -17.27 7.59 -1.45
N THR A 22 -18.25 6.69 -1.60
CA THR A 22 -19.34 6.49 -0.63
C THR A 22 -18.89 6.08 0.78
N TRP A 23 -17.65 5.59 0.95
CA TRP A 23 -17.13 5.11 2.24
C TRP A 23 -16.16 6.11 2.90
N SER A 24 -15.86 7.22 2.24
CA SER A 24 -14.96 8.25 2.76
C SER A 24 -15.56 8.95 3.98
N LYS A 25 -14.75 9.15 5.02
CA LYS A 25 -15.03 10.07 6.13
C LYS A 25 -14.37 11.44 5.94
N GLU A 26 -13.57 11.57 4.89
CA GLU A 26 -12.96 12.83 4.47
C GLU A 26 -13.85 13.50 3.43
N SER A 27 -14.18 14.77 3.67
CA SER A 27 -14.98 15.60 2.77
C SER A 27 -14.28 16.92 2.47
N THR A 28 -14.51 17.44 1.27
CA THR A 28 -14.10 18.79 0.85
C THR A 28 -15.31 19.56 0.35
N ILE A 29 -15.29 20.89 0.43
CA ILE A 29 -16.40 21.70 -0.09
C ILE A 29 -16.19 21.95 -1.59
N VAL A 30 -17.24 21.74 -2.38
CA VAL A 30 -17.28 22.05 -3.82
C VAL A 30 -18.50 22.92 -4.12
N THR A 31 -18.41 23.72 -5.19
CA THR A 31 -19.54 24.52 -5.68
C THR A 31 -20.28 23.79 -6.80
N LEU A 32 -21.55 24.14 -7.03
CA LEU A 32 -22.32 23.58 -8.15
C LEU A 32 -21.67 23.87 -9.52
N HIS A 33 -21.10 25.07 -9.68
CA HIS A 33 -20.37 25.43 -10.89
C HIS A 33 -19.10 24.58 -11.08
N ASN A 34 -18.34 24.34 -10.00
CA ASN A 34 -17.16 23.46 -10.06
C ASN A 34 -17.55 22.01 -10.37
N LEU A 35 -18.65 21.50 -9.80
CA LEU A 35 -19.18 20.20 -10.16
C LEU A 35 -19.48 20.13 -11.66
N TYR A 36 -20.19 21.12 -12.20
CA TYR A 36 -20.49 21.20 -13.64
C TYR A 36 -19.23 21.19 -14.51
N LEU A 37 -18.23 22.02 -14.19
CA LEU A 37 -16.97 22.05 -14.93
C LEU A 37 -16.24 20.70 -14.89
N GLN A 38 -16.29 20.00 -13.76
CA GLN A 38 -15.69 18.67 -13.62
C GLN A 38 -16.48 17.61 -14.42
N THR A 39 -17.81 17.66 -14.41
CA THR A 39 -18.71 16.74 -15.13
C THR A 39 -18.51 16.79 -16.65
N ILE A 40 -18.35 17.97 -17.24
CA ILE A 40 -18.13 18.11 -18.69
C ILE A 40 -16.67 17.81 -19.10
N SER A 41 -15.73 17.88 -18.15
CA SER A 41 -14.31 17.60 -18.38
C SER A 41 -14.01 16.10 -18.47
N SER A 42 -12.85 15.73 -19.01
CA SER A 42 -12.44 14.32 -19.07
C SER A 42 -12.09 13.68 -17.71
N LEU A 43 -12.25 14.40 -16.59
CA LEU A 43 -11.83 13.96 -15.25
C LEU A 43 -12.40 12.59 -14.84
N TRP A 44 -13.68 12.34 -15.13
CA TRP A 44 -14.37 11.09 -14.78
C TRP A 44 -14.74 10.22 -15.98
N LYS A 45 -14.20 10.56 -17.17
CA LYS A 45 -14.54 9.89 -18.44
C LYS A 45 -14.21 8.40 -18.39
N ALA A 46 -12.99 8.07 -17.97
CA ALA A 46 -12.52 6.69 -17.94
C ALA A 46 -13.37 5.80 -17.02
N GLN A 47 -13.67 6.24 -15.79
CA GLN A 47 -14.47 5.46 -14.84
C GLN A 47 -15.93 5.33 -15.29
N THR A 48 -16.52 6.40 -15.84
CA THR A 48 -17.90 6.39 -16.32
C THR A 48 -18.06 5.44 -17.50
N GLU A 49 -17.16 5.49 -18.49
CA GLU A 49 -17.16 4.57 -19.63
C GLU A 49 -16.88 3.13 -19.20
N CYS A 50 -15.99 2.93 -18.21
CA CYS A 50 -15.71 1.61 -17.65
C CYS A 50 -16.97 1.00 -17.03
N TYR A 51 -17.70 1.74 -16.19
CA TYR A 51 -18.97 1.27 -15.63
C TYR A 51 -19.98 0.94 -16.72
N ARG A 52 -20.15 1.82 -17.71
CA ARG A 52 -21.10 1.60 -18.82
C ARG A 52 -20.77 0.36 -19.65
N LYS A 53 -19.50 0.02 -19.83
CA LYS A 53 -19.07 -1.23 -20.50
C LYS A 53 -19.33 -2.48 -19.65
N LEU A 54 -19.28 -2.35 -18.33
CA LEU A 54 -19.44 -3.46 -17.39
C LEU A 54 -20.90 -3.74 -17.01
N GLN A 55 -21.78 -2.73 -17.04
CA GLN A 55 -23.17 -2.89 -16.56
C GLN A 55 -23.99 -3.90 -17.38
N ASP A 56 -23.63 -4.13 -18.65
CA ASP A 56 -24.32 -5.06 -19.55
C ASP A 56 -23.66 -6.45 -19.57
N ARG A 57 -22.76 -6.72 -18.62
CA ARG A 57 -22.01 -7.99 -18.46
C ARG A 57 -22.38 -8.67 -17.13
N PRO A 58 -23.38 -9.57 -17.11
CA PRO A 58 -23.82 -10.23 -15.88
C PRO A 58 -22.70 -10.99 -15.15
N ASP A 59 -21.80 -11.59 -15.94
CA ASP A 59 -20.58 -12.30 -15.50
C ASP A 59 -19.58 -11.39 -14.76
N ARG A 60 -19.67 -10.06 -14.95
CA ARG A 60 -18.79 -9.06 -14.34
C ARG A 60 -19.55 -8.05 -13.48
N SER A 61 -20.72 -8.43 -12.99
CA SER A 61 -21.56 -7.60 -12.12
C SER A 61 -20.84 -7.11 -10.85
N ASN A 62 -19.90 -7.90 -10.31
CA ASN A 62 -19.08 -7.50 -9.16
C ASN A 62 -18.10 -6.38 -9.53
N GLU A 63 -17.48 -6.44 -10.70
CA GLU A 63 -16.58 -5.39 -11.17
C GLU A 63 -17.35 -4.10 -11.46
N ALA A 64 -18.55 -4.19 -12.05
CA ALA A 64 -19.43 -3.03 -12.23
C ALA A 64 -19.77 -2.35 -10.88
N LYS A 65 -20.09 -3.15 -9.85
CA LYS A 65 -20.33 -2.64 -8.49
C LYS A 65 -19.10 -2.00 -7.87
N MET A 66 -17.91 -2.58 -8.07
CA MET A 66 -16.65 -2.00 -7.57
C MET A 66 -16.35 -0.65 -8.22
N VAL A 67 -16.50 -0.54 -9.55
CA VAL A 67 -16.31 0.73 -10.26
C VAL A 67 -17.30 1.78 -9.74
N LYS A 68 -18.59 1.43 -9.61
CA LYS A 68 -19.61 2.35 -9.06
C LYS A 68 -19.32 2.77 -7.62
N GLY A 69 -18.89 1.84 -6.76
CA GLY A 69 -18.57 2.10 -5.36
C GLY A 69 -17.28 2.91 -5.17
N ALA A 70 -16.38 2.93 -6.15
CA ALA A 70 -15.16 3.73 -6.15
C ALA A 70 -15.36 5.15 -6.72
N MET A 71 -16.53 5.45 -7.28
CA MET A 71 -16.82 6.79 -7.83
C MET A 71 -16.84 7.83 -6.72
N PRO A 72 -16.24 9.03 -6.93
CA PRO A 72 -16.45 10.15 -6.04
C PRO A 72 -17.94 10.50 -5.94
N VAL A 73 -18.36 11.01 -4.78
CA VAL A 73 -19.75 11.36 -4.54
C VAL A 73 -19.86 12.75 -3.94
N VAL A 74 -20.97 13.42 -4.24
CA VAL A 74 -21.35 14.70 -3.64
C VAL A 74 -22.64 14.55 -2.86
N ILE A 75 -22.78 15.36 -1.82
CA ILE A 75 -23.97 15.46 -0.98
C ILE A 75 -24.68 16.77 -1.29
N ILE A 76 -25.53 16.75 -2.31
CA ILE A 76 -26.10 17.98 -2.90
C ILE A 76 -26.83 18.83 -1.87
N GLU A 77 -27.46 18.19 -0.88
CA GLU A 77 -28.29 18.80 0.16
C GLU A 77 -27.49 19.69 1.13
N GLY A 78 -26.15 19.55 1.21
CA GLY A 78 -25.36 20.45 2.02
C GLY A 78 -23.94 20.01 2.38
N ILE A 79 -23.41 20.67 3.41
CA ILE A 79 -22.04 20.48 3.91
C ILE A 79 -22.10 19.58 5.14
N CYS A 80 -21.42 18.43 5.04
CA CYS A 80 -21.20 17.53 6.17
C CYS A 80 -19.97 17.96 6.98
N ARG A 81 -19.97 17.68 8.29
CA ARG A 81 -18.83 17.93 9.18
C ARG A 81 -17.55 17.29 8.64
N PRO A 82 -16.39 17.96 8.76
CA PRO A 82 -15.09 17.37 8.43
C PRO A 82 -14.81 16.09 9.23
N HIS A 83 -14.05 15.15 8.65
CA HIS A 83 -13.66 13.87 9.27
C HIS A 83 -14.83 12.94 9.69
N CYS A 84 -16.05 13.24 9.25
CA CYS A 84 -17.25 12.46 9.51
C CYS A 84 -17.81 11.82 8.24
N SER A 85 -18.64 10.78 8.39
CA SER A 85 -19.37 10.19 7.25
C SER A 85 -20.42 11.17 6.70
N HIS A 86 -20.90 10.90 5.50
CA HIS A 86 -22.01 11.63 4.86
C HIS A 86 -23.40 11.33 5.47
N ALA A 87 -23.47 10.81 6.69
CA ALA A 87 -24.75 10.56 7.36
C ALA A 87 -25.49 11.87 7.66
N ALA A 88 -26.82 11.84 7.63
CA ALA A 88 -27.68 13.00 7.90
C ALA A 88 -27.35 13.72 9.22
N ALA A 89 -26.98 12.98 10.28
CA ALA A 89 -26.58 13.54 11.57
C ALA A 89 -25.32 14.43 11.50
N ASN A 90 -24.50 14.26 10.46
CA ASN A 90 -23.30 15.03 10.23
C ASN A 90 -23.52 16.20 9.27
N LEU A 91 -24.75 16.42 8.77
CA LEU A 91 -25.07 17.59 7.96
C LEU A 91 -25.05 18.84 8.83
N GLU A 92 -24.10 19.73 8.58
CA GLU A 92 -23.88 20.95 9.37
C GLU A 92 -24.60 22.16 8.76
N LYS A 93 -24.66 22.23 7.42
CA LYS A 93 -25.25 23.37 6.72
C LYS A 93 -25.99 22.92 5.46
N MET A 94 -27.24 23.36 5.31
CA MET A 94 -28.06 23.15 4.11
C MET A 94 -27.51 23.95 2.92
N SER A 95 -27.49 23.36 1.73
CA SER A 95 -27.18 24.06 0.48
C SER A 95 -28.39 24.80 -0.11
N GLY A 96 -29.60 24.42 0.30
CA GLY A 96 -30.86 24.83 -0.33
C GLY A 96 -31.18 24.07 -1.62
N LEU A 97 -30.33 23.13 -2.04
CA LEU A 97 -30.51 22.27 -3.21
C LEU A 97 -31.07 20.90 -2.81
N ALA A 98 -31.73 20.23 -3.75
CA ALA A 98 -32.13 18.83 -3.63
C ALA A 98 -31.84 18.07 -4.94
N MET A 99 -31.39 16.83 -4.82
CA MET A 99 -31.18 15.95 -5.97
C MET A 99 -32.34 14.96 -6.16
N TYR A 100 -32.79 14.82 -7.40
CA TYR A 100 -33.79 13.86 -7.85
C TYR A 100 -33.15 12.92 -8.87
N ASP A 101 -33.43 11.62 -8.75
CA ASP A 101 -32.92 10.59 -9.66
C ASP A 101 -34.06 9.96 -10.44
N LEU A 102 -33.94 9.92 -11.76
CA LEU A 102 -34.89 9.28 -12.65
C LEU A 102 -34.17 8.12 -13.35
N ASP A 103 -34.23 6.95 -12.74
CA ASP A 103 -33.66 5.72 -13.30
C ASP A 103 -34.51 5.17 -14.44
N HIS A 104 -33.89 4.43 -15.36
CA HIS A 104 -34.58 3.71 -16.44
C HIS A 104 -35.37 4.57 -17.43
N LEU A 105 -34.97 5.83 -17.65
CA LEU A 105 -35.50 6.67 -18.73
C LEU A 105 -35.10 6.15 -20.12
N ASN A 106 -33.96 5.45 -20.24
CA ASN A 106 -33.45 4.88 -21.48
C ASN A 106 -33.47 5.94 -22.63
N GLU A 107 -34.13 5.66 -23.74
CA GLU A 107 -34.23 6.54 -24.91
C GLU A 107 -34.90 7.90 -24.61
N ARG A 108 -35.72 7.99 -23.55
CA ARG A 108 -36.41 9.22 -23.14
C ARG A 108 -35.49 10.20 -22.40
N THR A 109 -34.27 9.81 -22.04
CA THR A 109 -33.36 10.60 -21.20
C THR A 109 -33.15 12.02 -21.75
N SER A 110 -32.86 12.16 -23.05
CA SER A 110 -32.61 13.48 -23.67
C SER A 110 -33.86 14.36 -23.71
N ALA A 111 -35.03 13.78 -23.97
CA ALA A 111 -36.30 14.52 -24.01
C ALA A 111 -36.69 15.05 -22.62
N VAL A 112 -36.59 14.21 -21.58
CA VAL A 112 -36.87 14.61 -20.19
C VAL A 112 -35.85 15.63 -19.69
N LYS A 113 -34.58 15.49 -20.08
CA LYS A 113 -33.53 16.48 -19.78
C LYS A 113 -33.86 17.85 -20.36
N ALA A 114 -34.36 17.92 -21.61
CA ALA A 114 -34.77 19.17 -22.22
C ALA A 114 -35.95 19.84 -21.48
N LEU A 115 -36.94 19.06 -21.02
CA LEU A 115 -38.05 19.58 -20.21
C LEU A 115 -37.55 20.22 -18.92
N PHE A 116 -36.65 19.55 -18.20
CA PHE A 116 -36.14 20.07 -16.93
C PHE A 116 -35.20 21.27 -17.10
N ARG A 117 -34.47 21.38 -18.21
CA ARG A 117 -33.67 22.58 -18.53
C ARG A 117 -34.51 23.85 -18.72
N ALA A 118 -35.79 23.70 -19.05
CA ALA A 118 -36.70 24.83 -19.22
C ALA A 118 -37.29 25.34 -17.89
N LEU A 119 -37.08 24.62 -16.78
CA LEU A 119 -37.63 24.98 -15.48
C LEU A 119 -36.72 25.99 -14.78
N PRO A 120 -37.24 27.14 -14.31
CA PRO A 120 -36.43 28.22 -13.74
C PRO A 120 -35.73 27.82 -12.43
N TYR A 121 -36.25 26.80 -11.74
CA TYR A 121 -35.73 26.27 -10.49
C TYR A 121 -34.77 25.08 -10.64
N VAL A 122 -34.42 24.68 -11.86
CA VAL A 122 -33.44 23.61 -12.12
C VAL A 122 -32.08 24.23 -12.42
N PRO A 123 -31.15 24.29 -11.45
CA PRO A 123 -29.80 24.79 -11.72
C PRO A 123 -28.88 23.80 -12.41
N TYR A 124 -29.17 22.48 -12.39
CA TYR A 124 -28.25 21.49 -12.94
C TYR A 124 -28.92 20.17 -13.33
N THR A 125 -28.47 19.59 -14.44
CA THR A 125 -28.81 18.21 -14.82
C THR A 125 -27.58 17.46 -15.34
N GLN A 126 -27.50 16.16 -15.06
CA GLN A 126 -26.50 15.26 -15.64
C GLN A 126 -27.12 13.89 -15.95
N THR A 127 -26.68 13.26 -17.03
CA THR A 127 -27.01 11.87 -17.32
C THR A 127 -26.37 10.95 -16.27
N SER A 128 -27.11 9.94 -15.79
CA SER A 128 -26.63 9.05 -14.74
C SER A 128 -25.43 8.18 -15.18
N ILE A 129 -24.76 7.53 -14.22
CA ILE A 129 -23.58 6.69 -14.48
C ILE A 129 -23.91 5.54 -15.46
N SER A 130 -25.13 5.00 -15.42
CA SER A 130 -25.58 3.95 -16.34
C SER A 130 -25.80 4.45 -17.77
N GLY A 131 -25.91 5.76 -17.98
CA GLY A 131 -26.32 6.32 -19.27
C GLY A 131 -27.81 6.13 -19.58
N ARG A 132 -28.59 5.56 -18.65
CA ARG A 132 -30.01 5.20 -18.85
C ARG A 132 -30.97 5.97 -17.92
N GLY A 133 -30.47 6.95 -17.21
CA GLY A 133 -31.26 7.77 -16.29
C GLY A 133 -30.74 9.20 -16.22
N LEU A 134 -31.42 10.02 -15.42
CA LEU A 134 -31.14 11.45 -15.30
C LEU A 134 -31.09 11.86 -13.83
N LYS A 135 -30.04 12.58 -13.45
CA LYS A 135 -29.91 13.26 -12.16
C LYS A 135 -30.25 14.72 -12.35
N VAL A 136 -31.18 15.21 -11.54
CA VAL A 136 -31.72 16.58 -11.61
C VAL A 136 -31.48 17.23 -10.25
N ILE A 137 -30.89 18.42 -10.26
CA ILE A 137 -30.75 19.22 -9.04
C ILE A 137 -31.72 20.40 -9.15
N VAL A 138 -32.50 20.61 -8.09
CA VAL A 138 -33.46 21.70 -7.95
C VAL A 138 -33.00 22.66 -6.85
N PHE A 139 -33.19 23.96 -7.06
CA PHE A 139 -33.09 24.95 -6.00
C PHE A 139 -34.38 24.93 -5.17
N LEU A 140 -34.41 24.08 -4.15
CA LEU A 140 -35.60 23.78 -3.35
C LEU A 140 -35.92 24.88 -2.31
N ASP A 141 -34.92 25.65 -1.86
CA ASP A 141 -35.03 26.64 -0.77
C ASP A 141 -35.67 26.08 0.52
N ALA A 142 -35.43 24.79 0.81
CA ALA A 142 -35.62 24.22 2.13
C ALA A 142 -34.44 24.62 3.02
N ARG A 143 -34.70 25.41 4.06
CA ARG A 143 -33.64 26.06 4.85
C ARG A 143 -33.24 25.25 6.07
N THR A 144 -34.12 24.35 6.50
CA THR A 144 -33.86 23.45 7.63
C THR A 144 -34.12 21.99 7.27
N PRO A 145 -33.50 21.03 7.99
CA PRO A 145 -33.77 19.61 7.80
C PRO A 145 -35.23 19.21 8.01
N GLU A 146 -36.00 19.96 8.80
CA GLU A 146 -37.43 19.71 9.08
C GLU A 146 -38.32 20.08 7.89
N GLU A 147 -37.96 21.13 7.15
CA GLU A 147 -38.69 21.56 5.95
C GLU A 147 -38.45 20.61 4.77
N TYR A 148 -37.26 20.02 4.70
CA TYR A 148 -36.78 19.26 3.55
C TYR A 148 -37.71 18.10 3.13
N PRO A 149 -38.20 17.20 4.01
CA PRO A 149 -39.02 16.07 3.58
C PRO A 149 -40.32 16.47 2.89
N LEU A 150 -41.00 17.50 3.39
CA LEU A 150 -42.26 17.98 2.81
C LEU A 150 -42.00 18.74 1.51
N ALA A 151 -41.04 19.66 1.51
CA ALA A 151 -40.64 20.40 0.30
C ALA A 151 -40.19 19.44 -0.82
N TYR A 152 -39.39 18.43 -0.46
CA TYR A 152 -38.91 17.41 -1.39
C TYR A 152 -40.08 16.61 -1.99
N ALA A 153 -41.06 16.19 -1.17
CA ALA A 153 -42.20 15.42 -1.61
C ALA A 153 -43.11 16.19 -2.57
N ILE A 154 -43.36 17.48 -2.29
CA ILE A 154 -44.15 18.37 -3.15
C ILE A 154 -43.44 18.54 -4.51
N CYS A 155 -42.17 18.94 -4.47
CA CYS A 155 -41.38 19.12 -5.70
C CYS A 155 -41.25 17.83 -6.51
N ARG A 156 -41.06 16.69 -5.84
CA ARG A 156 -41.02 15.37 -6.48
C ARG A 156 -42.31 15.12 -7.29
N GLN A 157 -43.48 15.36 -6.72
CA GLN A 157 -44.76 15.11 -7.40
C GLN A 157 -44.85 15.92 -8.69
N THR A 158 -44.45 17.20 -8.65
CA THR A 158 -44.42 18.08 -9.81
C THR A 158 -43.42 17.60 -10.86
N LEU A 159 -42.19 17.21 -10.47
CA LEU A 159 -41.20 16.67 -11.40
C LEU A 159 -41.66 15.35 -12.05
N GLU A 160 -42.29 14.45 -11.29
CA GLU A 160 -42.83 13.19 -11.80
C GLU A 160 -43.97 13.42 -12.81
N GLN A 161 -44.84 14.40 -12.56
CA GLN A 161 -45.89 14.81 -13.50
C GLN A 161 -45.32 15.39 -14.79
N ILE A 162 -44.32 16.29 -14.68
CA ILE A 162 -43.66 16.90 -15.85
C ILE A 162 -42.93 15.84 -16.68
N ALA A 163 -42.22 14.92 -16.04
CA ALA A 163 -41.48 13.87 -16.75
C ALA A 163 -42.38 12.73 -17.26
N GLY A 164 -43.56 12.54 -16.68
CA GLY A 164 -44.34 11.32 -16.85
C GLY A 164 -43.50 10.07 -16.51
N HIS A 165 -42.70 10.16 -15.45
CA HIS A 165 -41.76 9.12 -15.02
C HIS A 165 -41.45 9.25 -13.51
N PRO A 166 -41.43 8.15 -12.74
CA PRO A 166 -41.20 8.22 -11.31
C PRO A 166 -39.75 8.59 -10.95
N CYS A 167 -39.58 9.32 -9.86
CA CYS A 167 -38.28 9.55 -9.22
C CYS A 167 -37.94 8.37 -8.28
N ASP A 168 -36.66 8.06 -8.10
CA ASP A 168 -36.21 7.08 -7.10
C ASP A 168 -36.60 7.54 -5.68
N GLY A 169 -37.24 6.65 -4.93
CA GLY A 169 -37.63 6.88 -3.55
C GLY A 169 -36.46 6.94 -2.57
N GLN A 170 -35.29 6.39 -2.90
CA GLN A 170 -34.12 6.46 -2.03
C GLN A 170 -33.52 7.87 -1.96
N CYS A 171 -33.74 8.70 -2.98
CA CYS A 171 -33.26 10.07 -3.04
C CYS A 171 -34.01 11.04 -2.12
N ALA A 172 -35.13 10.61 -1.52
CA ALA A 172 -35.83 11.40 -0.50
C ALA A 172 -35.05 11.53 0.82
N ARG A 173 -33.99 10.73 1.00
CA ARG A 173 -33.14 10.81 2.19
C ARG A 173 -32.24 12.04 2.08
N ILE A 174 -32.36 12.95 3.04
CA ILE A 174 -31.42 14.05 3.20
C ILE A 174 -30.01 13.45 3.35
N THR A 175 -29.03 13.94 2.60
CA THR A 175 -27.67 13.38 2.45
C THR A 175 -27.50 12.15 1.55
N GLN A 176 -28.36 11.96 0.55
CA GLN A 176 -28.17 10.88 -0.41
C GLN A 176 -26.94 11.11 -1.30
N PRO A 177 -25.97 10.17 -1.38
CA PRO A 177 -24.80 10.31 -2.25
C PRO A 177 -25.16 10.34 -3.74
N CYS A 178 -24.67 11.35 -4.45
CA CYS A 178 -24.74 11.43 -5.90
C CYS A 178 -23.36 11.22 -6.52
N SER A 179 -23.21 10.21 -7.38
CA SER A 179 -21.94 9.95 -8.07
C SER A 179 -21.55 11.08 -9.02
N CYS A 180 -20.28 11.45 -8.97
CA CYS A 180 -19.65 12.36 -9.91
C CYS A 180 -19.34 11.61 -11.21
N VAL A 181 -19.91 12.03 -12.35
CA VAL A 181 -19.85 11.27 -13.61
C VAL A 181 -19.43 12.16 -14.77
N TRP A 182 -18.96 11.56 -15.85
CA TRP A 182 -18.69 12.29 -17.09
C TRP A 182 -19.95 12.40 -17.96
N ASP A 183 -20.34 13.64 -18.27
CA ASP A 183 -21.43 13.97 -19.18
C ASP A 183 -21.13 15.31 -19.86
N THR A 184 -20.75 15.28 -21.15
CA THR A 184 -20.49 16.48 -21.95
C THR A 184 -21.74 17.32 -22.22
N ASP A 185 -22.91 16.73 -22.04
CA ASP A 185 -24.21 17.39 -22.18
C ASP A 185 -24.78 17.77 -20.80
N ALA A 186 -23.97 17.85 -19.74
CA ALA A 186 -24.47 18.39 -18.47
C ALA A 186 -25.00 19.82 -18.65
N TYR A 187 -26.00 20.22 -17.86
CA TYR A 187 -26.58 21.56 -17.90
C TYR A 187 -26.28 22.32 -16.62
N TYR A 188 -26.10 23.63 -16.74
CA TYR A 188 -25.92 24.54 -15.60
C TYR A 188 -26.64 25.87 -15.85
N ASN A 189 -27.48 26.28 -14.89
CA ASN A 189 -28.08 27.61 -14.82
C ASN A 189 -27.46 28.39 -13.63
N PRO A 190 -26.76 29.51 -13.87
CA PRO A 190 -26.10 30.29 -12.82
C PRO A 190 -27.06 31.16 -11.98
N ALA A 191 -28.30 31.33 -12.41
CA ALA A 191 -29.30 32.17 -11.75
C ALA A 191 -30.66 31.44 -11.66
N PRO A 192 -30.75 30.33 -10.91
CA PRO A 192 -32.02 29.65 -10.70
C PRO A 192 -32.94 30.45 -9.77
N GLU A 193 -34.25 30.32 -9.96
CA GLU A 193 -35.27 30.78 -9.03
C GLU A 193 -35.59 29.68 -8.00
N PRO A 194 -36.00 30.00 -6.76
CA PRO A 194 -36.39 28.99 -5.79
C PRO A 194 -37.69 28.28 -6.23
N TYR A 195 -37.77 26.96 -6.03
CA TYR A 195 -38.98 26.19 -6.28
C TYR A 195 -40.10 26.62 -5.30
N PRO A 196 -41.32 26.94 -5.77
CA PRO A 196 -42.37 27.57 -4.97
C PRO A 196 -43.19 26.57 -4.14
N TRP A 197 -42.52 25.70 -3.37
CA TRP A 197 -43.21 24.65 -2.60
C TRP A 197 -44.11 25.18 -1.48
N ARG A 198 -43.82 26.39 -0.95
CA ARG A 198 -44.64 26.99 0.11
C ARG A 198 -45.92 27.58 -0.45
N GLU A 199 -45.85 28.17 -1.63
CA GLU A 199 -46.99 28.67 -2.38
C GLU A 199 -47.89 27.51 -2.81
N GLU A 200 -47.30 26.39 -3.28
CA GLU A 200 -48.06 25.18 -3.59
C GLU A 200 -48.73 24.58 -2.34
N LEU A 201 -48.04 24.53 -1.20
CA LEU A 201 -48.61 24.08 0.07
C LEU A 201 -49.73 25.01 0.56
N ALA A 202 -49.58 26.32 0.41
CA ALA A 202 -50.60 27.30 0.77
C ALA A 202 -51.84 27.21 -0.14
N ALA A 203 -51.64 26.99 -1.44
CA ALA A 203 -52.72 26.79 -2.42
C ALA A 203 -53.44 25.46 -2.24
N ASN A 204 -52.72 24.41 -1.81
CA ASN A 204 -53.28 23.10 -1.53
C ASN A 204 -52.79 22.54 -0.18
N PRO A 205 -53.46 22.87 0.94
CA PRO A 205 -53.08 22.40 2.27
C PRO A 205 -53.09 20.87 2.41
N SER A 206 -53.79 20.13 1.54
CA SER A 206 -53.80 18.66 1.57
C SER A 206 -52.43 18.04 1.28
N LEU A 207 -51.51 18.79 0.63
CA LEU A 207 -50.13 18.37 0.39
C LEU A 207 -49.36 18.08 1.69
N ALA A 208 -49.77 18.66 2.82
CA ALA A 208 -49.21 18.35 4.14
C ALA A 208 -49.35 16.84 4.51
N HIS A 209 -50.34 16.14 3.95
CA HIS A 209 -50.59 14.72 4.20
C HIS A 209 -49.77 13.77 3.31
N LEU A 210 -48.91 14.28 2.40
CA LEU A 210 -48.02 13.45 1.57
C LEU A 210 -47.06 12.59 2.42
N LEU A 211 -46.83 12.95 3.68
CA LEU A 211 -46.01 12.18 4.62
C LEU A 211 -46.80 11.08 5.37
N GLN A 212 -48.14 11.08 5.35
CA GLN A 212 -49.00 10.20 6.17
C GLN A 212 -49.60 8.97 5.43
N THR A 213 -49.61 8.94 4.10
CA THR A 213 -50.38 7.98 3.28
C THR A 213 -49.76 6.58 3.10
N LYS A 214 -48.75 6.16 3.88
CA LYS A 214 -48.07 4.85 3.72
C LYS A 214 -48.38 3.76 4.78
N ASN A 215 -49.24 4.01 5.77
CA ASN A 215 -49.43 3.10 6.93
C ASN A 215 -50.74 2.27 6.99
N ASN A 216 -51.63 2.29 5.99
CA ASN A 216 -52.92 1.57 6.06
C ASN A 216 -53.11 0.49 4.97
N TYR A 217 -52.68 -0.75 5.25
CA TYR A 217 -53.16 -2.05 4.72
C TYR A 217 -52.41 -3.14 5.53
N GLY A 218 -52.96 -4.05 6.34
CA GLY A 218 -54.30 -4.49 6.71
C GLY A 218 -54.14 -5.90 7.30
N SER A 219 -54.63 -6.12 8.52
CA SER A 219 -54.75 -7.45 9.16
C SER A 219 -55.82 -8.28 8.46
N GLY A 220 -55.56 -9.56 8.13
CA GLY A 220 -56.56 -10.46 7.54
C GLY A 220 -55.99 -11.79 7.00
N ASN A 221 -56.72 -12.88 7.23
CA ASN A 221 -56.34 -14.30 7.21
C ASN A 221 -56.13 -14.99 5.82
N HIS A 222 -55.24 -16.00 5.83
CA HIS A 222 -55.21 -17.31 5.10
C HIS A 222 -55.51 -17.44 3.59
N GLY A 223 -54.57 -18.05 2.84
CA GLY A 223 -54.83 -18.76 1.56
C GLY A 223 -53.60 -18.99 0.67
N ASN A 224 -53.27 -20.26 0.39
CA ASN A 224 -52.21 -20.73 -0.54
C ASN A 224 -52.34 -20.17 -1.97
N ASN A 225 -51.26 -19.67 -2.59
CA ASN A 225 -50.71 -20.16 -3.88
C ASN A 225 -49.48 -19.38 -4.38
N LYS A 226 -48.76 -20.04 -5.29
CA LYS A 226 -47.48 -19.72 -5.96
C LYS A 226 -47.40 -18.42 -6.78
N ASP A 227 -46.14 -17.99 -6.91
CA ASP A 227 -45.44 -17.26 -7.99
C ASP A 227 -45.61 -15.73 -8.23
N ASN A 228 -44.43 -15.13 -8.46
CA ASN A 228 -44.04 -13.89 -9.15
C ASN A 228 -43.98 -12.51 -8.44
N ASN A 229 -42.79 -11.90 -8.59
CA ASN A 229 -42.41 -10.47 -8.64
C ASN A 229 -43.43 -9.43 -8.16
N ASN A 230 -43.10 -8.69 -7.09
CA ASN A 230 -42.85 -7.23 -7.13
C ASN A 230 -42.60 -6.66 -5.73
N GLY A 231 -41.90 -5.52 -5.71
CA GLY A 231 -41.40 -4.84 -4.52
C GLY A 231 -42.47 -4.38 -3.53
N LYS A 232 -42.04 -4.25 -2.27
CA LYS A 232 -42.71 -3.46 -1.24
C LYS A 232 -41.66 -2.65 -0.48
N ALA A 233 -41.73 -1.33 -0.64
CA ALA A 233 -41.08 -0.38 0.24
C ALA A 233 -41.90 -0.23 1.53
N SER A 234 -41.24 -0.29 2.68
CA SER A 234 -41.79 0.03 4.01
C SER A 234 -40.74 0.82 4.82
N PRO A 235 -41.09 1.38 5.99
CA PRO A 235 -41.50 2.77 6.23
C PRO A 235 -40.32 3.63 6.73
N ILE A 236 -40.53 4.95 6.78
CA ILE A 236 -39.61 5.89 7.44
C ILE A 236 -39.47 5.46 8.92
N PRO A 237 -38.26 5.17 9.45
CA PRO A 237 -38.05 4.91 10.86
C PRO A 237 -38.09 6.23 11.67
N PRO A 238 -38.35 6.17 12.99
CA PRO A 238 -38.32 7.35 13.85
C PRO A 238 -36.93 8.01 13.85
N PRO A 239 -36.81 9.27 14.34
CA PRO A 239 -35.52 9.93 14.51
C PRO A 239 -34.78 9.27 15.68
N THR A 240 -34.21 8.09 15.44
CA THR A 240 -33.38 7.36 16.38
C THR A 240 -32.56 6.31 15.61
N GLU A 241 -31.24 6.45 15.72
CA GLU A 241 -30.20 5.45 15.44
C GLU A 241 -30.33 4.56 14.19
N ALA A 242 -29.66 4.99 13.11
CA ALA A 242 -28.99 4.12 12.13
C ALA A 242 -29.70 2.80 11.76
N CYS A 243 -30.94 2.84 11.27
CA CYS A 243 -31.59 1.63 10.78
C CYS A 243 -31.09 1.29 9.35
N GLY A 244 -30.46 0.13 9.20
CA GLY A 244 -30.08 -0.48 7.91
C GLY A 244 -28.58 -0.54 7.62
N TYR A 245 -27.74 0.24 8.28
CA TYR A 245 -26.29 0.19 8.05
C TYR A 245 -25.67 -1.09 8.59
N ILE A 246 -26.10 -1.53 9.79
CA ILE A 246 -25.62 -2.75 10.43
C ILE A 246 -26.12 -3.97 9.67
N GLU A 247 -27.39 -4.00 9.27
CA GLU A 247 -27.98 -5.10 8.50
C GLU A 247 -27.40 -5.19 7.08
N ALA A 248 -27.08 -4.05 6.45
CA ALA A 248 -26.38 -4.02 5.17
C ALA A 248 -24.91 -4.43 5.33
N PHE A 249 -24.26 -4.04 6.43
CA PHE A 249 -22.91 -4.48 6.77
C PHE A 249 -22.85 -6.00 6.96
N VAL A 250 -23.80 -6.60 7.69
CA VAL A 250 -23.92 -8.05 7.87
C VAL A 250 -24.13 -8.75 6.53
N ARG A 251 -25.11 -8.31 5.73
CA ARG A 251 -25.37 -8.89 4.40
C ARG A 251 -24.18 -8.79 3.46
N HIS A 252 -23.49 -7.65 3.45
CA HIS A 252 -22.29 -7.46 2.64
C HIS A 252 -21.13 -8.32 3.16
N PHE A 253 -20.94 -8.41 4.47
CA PHE A 253 -19.90 -9.23 5.06
C PHE A 253 -20.09 -10.72 4.75
N ALA A 254 -21.32 -11.23 4.88
CA ALA A 254 -21.69 -12.61 4.60
C ALA A 254 -21.51 -13.01 3.12
N GLN A 255 -21.58 -12.05 2.18
CA GLN A 255 -21.31 -12.29 0.76
C GLN A 255 -19.83 -12.58 0.46
N TYR A 256 -18.91 -12.03 1.26
CA TYR A 256 -17.46 -12.26 1.10
C TYR A 256 -16.89 -13.28 2.08
N HIS A 257 -17.60 -13.54 3.18
CA HIS A 257 -17.23 -14.51 4.23
C HIS A 257 -18.42 -15.45 4.49
N PRO A 258 -18.72 -16.38 3.55
CA PRO A 258 -19.87 -17.26 3.67
C PRO A 258 -19.75 -18.16 4.90
N TRP A 259 -20.84 -18.24 5.65
CA TRP A 259 -20.89 -18.98 6.90
C TRP A 259 -20.92 -20.50 6.64
N GLN A 260 -19.81 -21.18 6.91
CA GLN A 260 -19.67 -22.64 6.74
C GLN A 260 -19.33 -23.33 8.07
N LYS A 261 -19.78 -24.58 8.22
CA LYS A 261 -19.52 -25.41 9.42
C LYS A 261 -18.01 -25.73 9.48
N GLY A 262 -17.30 -25.07 10.42
CA GLY A 262 -15.85 -25.16 10.58
C GLY A 262 -15.12 -23.81 10.69
N ASN A 263 -15.74 -22.71 10.24
CA ASN A 263 -15.11 -21.37 10.18
C ASN A 263 -15.87 -20.26 10.94
N ARG A 264 -16.66 -20.63 11.94
CA ARG A 264 -17.62 -19.73 12.60
C ARG A 264 -16.93 -18.70 13.50
N HIS A 265 -15.94 -19.15 14.28
CA HIS A 265 -15.13 -18.33 15.18
C HIS A 265 -14.35 -17.24 14.43
N GLU A 266 -13.62 -17.62 13.37
CA GLU A 266 -12.81 -16.68 12.60
C GLU A 266 -13.68 -15.67 11.83
N SER A 267 -14.86 -16.09 11.35
CA SER A 267 -15.82 -15.21 10.70
C SER A 267 -16.34 -14.12 11.65
N MET A 268 -16.61 -14.45 12.92
CA MET A 268 -17.08 -13.46 13.92
C MET A 268 -15.94 -12.52 14.37
N LEU A 269 -14.72 -13.04 14.51
CA LEU A 269 -13.52 -12.20 14.73
C LEU A 269 -13.28 -11.22 13.57
N ALA A 270 -13.38 -11.69 12.32
CA ALA A 270 -13.22 -10.86 11.13
C ALA A 270 -14.34 -9.81 11.02
N MET A 271 -15.57 -10.16 11.42
CA MET A 271 -16.68 -9.21 11.48
C MET A 271 -16.43 -8.12 12.52
N GLY A 272 -15.98 -8.48 13.73
CA GLY A 272 -15.60 -7.51 14.77
C GLY A 272 -14.48 -6.56 14.32
N ARG A 273 -13.42 -7.10 13.70
CA ARG A 273 -12.32 -6.30 13.13
C ARG A 273 -12.81 -5.36 12.04
N SER A 274 -13.69 -5.84 11.16
CA SER A 274 -14.26 -5.02 10.10
C SER A 274 -15.19 -3.94 10.64
N ALA A 275 -15.96 -4.21 11.70
CA ALA A 275 -16.78 -3.21 12.38
C ALA A 275 -15.89 -2.11 12.98
N ARG A 276 -14.79 -2.48 13.66
CA ARG A 276 -13.83 -1.52 14.24
C ARG A 276 -13.13 -0.69 13.17
N ARG A 277 -12.63 -1.29 12.08
CA ARG A 277 -12.00 -0.57 10.95
C ARG A 277 -12.96 0.38 10.24
N LYS A 278 -14.25 0.04 10.22
CA LYS A 278 -15.31 0.92 9.70
C LYS A 278 -15.78 1.96 10.74
N GLY A 279 -15.23 1.90 11.95
CA GLY A 279 -15.43 2.86 13.03
C GLY A 279 -16.81 2.79 13.66
N PHE A 280 -17.38 1.58 13.77
CA PHE A 280 -18.61 1.34 14.54
C PHE A 280 -18.35 1.76 15.99
N SER A 281 -19.33 2.33 16.69
CA SER A 281 -19.27 2.60 18.13
C SER A 281 -19.46 1.32 18.96
N LYS A 282 -19.25 1.37 20.28
CA LYS A 282 -19.52 0.22 21.16
C LYS A 282 -21.01 -0.15 21.15
N GLU A 283 -21.90 0.84 21.14
CA GLU A 283 -23.36 0.64 21.04
C GLU A 283 -23.77 0.03 19.70
N GLU A 284 -23.13 0.44 18.59
CA GLU A 284 -23.37 -0.15 17.27
C GLU A 284 -22.87 -1.60 17.18
N VAL A 285 -21.85 -1.98 17.95
CA VAL A 285 -21.37 -3.36 18.05
C VAL A 285 -22.33 -4.23 18.86
N GLU A 286 -22.97 -3.69 19.90
CA GLU A 286 -24.02 -4.39 20.66
C GLU A 286 -25.28 -4.60 19.80
N LYS A 287 -25.62 -3.61 18.98
CA LYS A 287 -26.72 -3.72 18.00
C LYS A 287 -26.39 -4.72 16.88
N LEU A 288 -25.14 -4.76 16.40
CA LEU A 288 -24.62 -5.77 15.47
C LEU A 288 -24.71 -7.18 16.06
N THR A 289 -24.34 -7.35 17.33
CA THR A 289 -24.45 -8.61 18.06
C THR A 289 -25.90 -9.08 18.16
N SER A 290 -26.83 -8.17 18.40
CA SER A 290 -28.26 -8.45 18.48
C SER A 290 -28.87 -8.83 17.11
N VAL A 291 -28.42 -8.23 16.01
CA VAL A 291 -28.84 -8.61 14.65
C VAL A 291 -28.32 -10.00 14.28
N MET A 292 -27.07 -10.30 14.62
CA MET A 292 -26.42 -11.58 14.31
C MET A 292 -26.96 -12.75 15.14
N SER A 293 -27.45 -12.50 16.35
CA SER A 293 -28.03 -13.56 17.19
C SER A 293 -29.31 -14.14 16.58
N VAL A 294 -30.12 -13.31 15.91
CA VAL A 294 -31.34 -13.75 15.20
C VAL A 294 -31.01 -14.66 14.00
N GLU A 295 -29.90 -14.40 13.29
CA GLU A 295 -29.49 -15.21 12.12
C GLU A 295 -28.79 -16.54 12.49
N ILE A 296 -28.24 -16.69 13.70
CA ILE A 296 -27.28 -17.78 14.01
C ILE A 296 -27.73 -18.74 15.13
N VAL A 297 -28.70 -18.37 15.97
CA VAL A 297 -29.10 -19.17 17.16
C VAL A 297 -29.83 -20.49 16.84
N GLY A 298 -30.07 -20.82 15.56
CA GLY A 298 -30.59 -22.13 15.15
C GLY A 298 -29.54 -23.23 14.91
N ASN A 299 -28.24 -22.96 15.09
CA ASN A 299 -27.18 -23.77 14.46
C ASN A 299 -25.99 -24.21 15.37
N GLY A 300 -26.16 -24.16 16.69
CA GLY A 300 -25.17 -24.66 17.66
C GLY A 300 -23.96 -23.74 17.89
N TYR A 301 -24.14 -22.43 17.70
CA TYR A 301 -23.17 -21.39 18.06
C TYR A 301 -23.86 -20.45 19.06
N THR A 302 -23.28 -20.31 20.26
CA THR A 302 -23.96 -19.70 21.40
C THR A 302 -23.88 -18.18 21.39
N LEU A 303 -24.83 -17.50 22.05
CA LEU A 303 -24.81 -16.03 22.20
C LEU A 303 -23.53 -15.55 22.92
N GLN A 304 -23.02 -16.34 23.87
CA GLN A 304 -21.78 -16.03 24.60
C GLN A 304 -20.54 -16.12 23.69
N GLU A 305 -20.46 -17.12 22.80
CA GLU A 305 -19.37 -17.23 21.82
C GLU A 305 -19.40 -16.09 20.80
N LEU A 306 -20.60 -15.73 20.31
CA LEU A 306 -20.79 -14.59 19.41
C LEU A 306 -20.30 -13.29 20.04
N GLN A 307 -20.71 -13.00 21.27
CA GLN A 307 -20.29 -11.80 22.01
C GLN A 307 -18.77 -11.77 22.22
N LYS A 308 -18.19 -12.90 22.64
CA LYS A 308 -16.76 -13.02 22.89
C LYS A 308 -15.93 -12.76 21.63
N ASP A 309 -16.26 -13.44 20.53
CA ASP A 309 -15.47 -13.40 19.30
C ASP A 309 -15.60 -12.06 18.58
N LEU A 310 -16.80 -11.48 18.56
CA LEU A 310 -17.05 -10.20 17.93
C LEU A 310 -16.41 -9.06 18.72
N SER A 311 -16.46 -9.11 20.06
CA SER A 311 -15.75 -8.16 20.94
C SER A 311 -14.23 -8.31 20.83
N ALA A 312 -13.69 -9.53 20.83
CA ALA A 312 -12.26 -9.78 20.67
C ALA A 312 -11.73 -9.27 19.31
N GLY A 313 -12.51 -9.47 18.24
CA GLY A 313 -12.19 -8.93 16.92
C GLY A 313 -12.23 -7.40 16.89
N TYR A 314 -13.21 -6.81 17.57
CA TYR A 314 -13.40 -5.37 17.63
C TYR A 314 -12.33 -4.65 18.49
N GLN A 315 -11.89 -5.24 19.60
CA GLN A 315 -10.84 -4.70 20.45
C GLN A 315 -9.43 -4.82 19.86
N TYR A 316 -9.22 -5.74 18.91
CA TYR A 316 -7.93 -5.97 18.26
C TYR A 316 -7.45 -4.81 17.37
N VAL A 317 -8.31 -3.82 17.06
CA VAL A 317 -7.97 -2.67 16.23
C VAL A 317 -8.03 -1.40 17.08
N ASP A 318 -6.85 -0.90 17.47
CA ASP A 318 -6.69 0.33 18.25
C ASP A 318 -6.90 1.58 17.37
N LEU A 319 -7.69 2.55 17.85
CA LEU A 319 -8.14 3.73 17.10
C LEU A 319 -7.99 5.05 17.87
N SER A 320 -7.23 5.10 18.97
CA SER A 320 -7.11 6.34 19.76
C SER A 320 -5.67 6.85 19.88
N TYR A 321 -5.38 7.95 19.19
CA TYR A 321 -4.56 9.02 19.76
C TYR A 321 -5.05 10.40 19.30
N ILE A 322 -5.71 11.14 20.20
CA ILE A 322 -5.70 12.61 20.27
C ILE A 322 -5.68 12.99 21.76
N PRO A 323 -4.78 13.88 22.21
CA PRO A 323 -4.64 14.25 23.63
C PRO A 323 -5.58 15.42 24.01
N GLN A 324 -6.06 15.48 25.27
CA GLN A 324 -5.99 16.69 26.10
C GLN A 324 -6.47 16.53 27.57
N GLU A 325 -5.57 16.94 28.47
CA GLU A 325 -5.66 17.74 29.71
C GLU A 325 -6.87 17.70 30.69
N THR A 326 -6.60 17.14 31.89
CA THR A 326 -6.98 17.55 33.29
C THR A 326 -8.47 17.68 33.69
N PRO A 327 -8.87 17.56 34.99
CA PRO A 327 -8.10 17.48 36.25
C PRO A 327 -8.47 16.29 37.19
N ARG A 328 -7.62 16.10 38.20
CA ARG A 328 -7.67 15.07 39.26
C ARG A 328 -8.99 15.04 40.05
N SER A 329 -9.39 13.85 40.49
CA SER A 329 -9.87 13.64 41.87
C SER A 329 -9.56 12.22 42.37
N LEU A 330 -9.01 12.16 43.58
CA LEU A 330 -8.62 10.98 44.35
C LEU A 330 -9.69 10.66 45.40
N THR A 331 -9.96 9.37 45.62
CA THR A 331 -10.47 8.82 46.91
C THR A 331 -10.18 7.29 46.92
N VAL A 332 -9.16 6.76 47.62
CA VAL A 332 -9.08 6.41 49.09
C VAL A 332 -10.00 5.21 49.41
N LEU A 333 -9.64 4.09 50.05
CA LEU A 333 -8.49 3.44 50.73
C LEU A 333 -8.86 1.92 50.81
N THR A 334 -7.95 0.94 50.96
CA THR A 334 -7.50 0.44 52.27
C THR A 334 -6.14 -0.27 52.23
N THR A 335 -5.48 -0.16 53.38
CA THR A 335 -4.13 -0.58 53.80
C THR A 335 -3.99 -2.09 53.99
N ASP A 336 -2.79 -2.64 53.71
CA ASP A 336 -1.92 -3.16 54.78
C ASP A 336 -0.51 -3.62 54.29
N THR A 337 0.49 -3.14 55.04
CA THR A 337 1.87 -3.64 55.28
C THR A 337 2.96 -3.68 54.20
N PHE A 338 3.93 -2.78 54.42
CA PHE A 338 5.24 -2.48 53.84
C PHE A 338 6.21 -3.62 53.45
N MET A 339 6.84 -3.47 52.28
CA MET A 339 8.31 -3.48 52.05
C MET A 339 8.62 -2.61 50.79
N PRO A 340 9.64 -1.72 50.79
CA PRO A 340 9.84 -0.76 49.71
C PRO A 340 10.65 -1.42 48.58
N VAL A 341 10.01 -1.64 47.44
CA VAL A 341 10.70 -1.72 46.15
C VAL A 341 10.46 -0.38 45.47
N SER A 342 11.54 0.36 45.25
CA SER A 342 11.56 1.59 44.46
C SER A 342 10.96 1.32 43.08
N VAL A 343 9.73 1.80 42.85
CA VAL A 343 9.14 1.89 41.51
C VAL A 343 9.83 3.07 40.82
N GLU A 344 10.99 2.81 40.23
CA GLU A 344 11.63 3.74 39.31
C GLU A 344 10.79 3.83 38.03
N ASN A 345 10.00 4.90 37.91
CA ASN A 345 9.70 5.64 36.69
C ASN A 345 10.01 4.95 35.32
N ASP A 346 9.29 3.88 34.96
CA ASP A 346 9.53 3.11 33.73
C ASP A 346 9.21 3.90 32.45
N GLN A 347 8.24 4.83 32.49
CA GLN A 347 7.87 5.66 31.34
C GLN A 347 8.98 6.66 30.94
N GLY A 348 9.69 7.24 31.91
CA GLY A 348 10.80 8.15 31.62
C GLY A 348 11.99 7.43 30.96
N LYS A 349 12.24 6.17 31.32
CA LYS A 349 13.29 5.34 30.72
C LYS A 349 12.96 4.93 29.29
N GLU A 350 11.71 4.56 29.00
CA GLU A 350 11.29 4.22 27.63
C GLU A 350 11.38 5.43 26.66
N GLU A 351 11.02 6.64 27.12
CA GLU A 351 11.13 7.87 26.32
C GLU A 351 12.60 8.25 26.05
N GLU A 352 13.46 8.21 27.06
CA GLU A 352 14.89 8.50 26.93
C GLU A 352 15.59 7.51 25.97
N LEU A 353 15.22 6.22 26.04
CA LEU A 353 15.69 5.19 25.10
C LEU A 353 15.22 5.45 23.67
N SER A 354 13.98 5.91 23.50
CA SER A 354 13.43 6.27 22.19
C SER A 354 14.19 7.43 21.54
N ILE A 355 14.43 8.51 22.30
CA ILE A 355 15.20 9.69 21.86
C ILE A 355 16.61 9.26 21.44
N LYS A 356 17.29 8.48 22.29
CA LYS A 356 18.65 7.99 22.02
C LYS A 356 18.72 7.12 20.77
N ASN A 357 17.74 6.24 20.55
CA ASN A 357 17.67 5.42 19.34
C ASN A 357 17.55 6.30 18.09
N GLU A 358 16.78 7.38 18.16
CA GLU A 358 16.57 8.28 17.04
C GLU A 358 17.80 9.14 16.72
N GLU A 359 18.50 9.61 17.75
CA GLU A 359 19.81 10.26 17.61
C GLU A 359 20.83 9.34 16.93
N LEU A 360 20.90 8.08 17.37
CA LEU A 360 21.78 7.08 16.77
C LEU A 360 21.48 6.87 15.28
N ARG A 361 20.20 6.71 14.91
CA ARG A 361 19.80 6.63 13.49
C ARG A 361 20.14 7.92 12.74
N GLY A 362 19.95 9.08 13.34
CA GLY A 362 20.28 10.39 12.77
C GLY A 362 21.77 10.59 12.53
N SER A 363 22.62 9.93 13.33
CA SER A 363 24.09 9.99 13.29
C SER A 363 24.75 9.02 12.32
N THR A 364 23.99 8.09 11.73
CA THR A 364 24.52 7.16 10.72
C THR A 364 25.12 7.91 9.53
N PRO A 365 26.14 7.35 8.84
CA PRO A 365 26.72 8.00 7.67
C PRO A 365 25.69 8.15 6.54
N CYS A 366 25.96 9.04 5.59
CA CYS A 366 25.27 9.11 4.30
C CYS A 366 26.23 8.62 3.22
N ILE A 367 25.71 8.24 2.07
CA ILE A 367 26.56 7.89 0.92
C ILE A 367 27.37 9.15 0.50
N PRO A 368 28.70 9.04 0.30
CA PRO A 368 29.55 10.17 -0.07
C PRO A 368 29.12 10.85 -1.38
N ASP A 369 29.35 12.16 -1.48
CA ASP A 369 29.03 12.94 -2.70
C ASP A 369 29.81 12.48 -3.94
N GLU A 370 31.01 11.94 -3.75
CA GLU A 370 31.87 11.39 -4.80
C GLU A 370 31.19 10.23 -5.56
N VAL A 371 30.49 9.33 -4.84
CA VAL A 371 29.69 8.26 -5.46
C VAL A 371 28.74 8.86 -6.50
N TYR A 372 28.00 9.90 -6.12
CA TYR A 372 27.00 10.53 -6.97
C TYR A 372 27.59 11.23 -8.19
N ALA A 373 28.81 11.79 -8.06
CA ALA A 373 29.53 12.38 -9.18
C ALA A 373 29.94 11.33 -10.22
N ASN A 374 30.21 10.10 -9.79
CA ASN A 374 30.75 9.02 -10.61
C ASN A 374 29.70 8.00 -11.09
N LEU A 375 28.44 8.10 -10.64
CA LEU A 375 27.36 7.20 -11.09
C LEU A 375 27.19 7.18 -12.63
N PRO A 376 26.69 6.06 -13.19
CA PRO A 376 26.11 5.99 -14.52
C PRO A 376 25.10 7.11 -14.80
N ASP A 377 25.05 7.59 -16.03
CA ASP A 377 24.25 8.76 -16.41
C ASP A 377 22.75 8.50 -16.24
N PHE A 378 22.31 7.27 -16.50
CA PHE A 378 20.94 6.83 -16.20
C PHE A 378 20.59 7.04 -14.71
N LEU A 379 21.47 6.63 -13.79
CA LEU A 379 21.22 6.77 -12.35
C LEU A 379 21.25 8.24 -11.91
N LYS A 380 22.18 9.04 -12.45
CA LYS A 380 22.21 10.50 -12.20
C LYS A 380 20.90 11.16 -12.58
N ALA A 381 20.37 10.83 -13.77
CA ALA A 381 19.09 11.34 -14.25
C ALA A 381 17.90 10.85 -13.39
N ALA A 382 17.92 9.58 -12.98
CA ALA A 382 16.86 9.00 -12.15
C ALA A 382 16.80 9.61 -10.74
N LEU A 383 17.89 10.18 -10.22
CA LEU A 383 17.96 10.77 -8.89
C LEU A 383 17.39 12.20 -8.78
N ILE A 384 17.01 12.84 -9.88
CA ILE A 384 16.44 14.21 -9.91
C ILE A 384 15.29 14.45 -8.90
N PRO A 385 14.39 13.50 -8.60
CA PRO A 385 13.34 13.70 -7.62
C PRO A 385 13.81 13.87 -6.17
N ALA A 386 14.99 13.36 -5.82
CA ALA A 386 15.52 13.43 -4.46
C ALA A 386 15.99 14.86 -4.12
N ARG A 387 15.59 15.37 -2.96
CA ARG A 387 15.83 16.77 -2.55
C ARG A 387 16.66 16.90 -1.28
N THR A 388 17.05 15.79 -0.67
CA THR A 388 17.95 15.73 0.47
C THR A 388 18.95 14.62 0.25
N GLN A 389 20.07 14.68 0.96
CA GLN A 389 21.06 13.61 0.95
C GLN A 389 20.43 12.26 1.33
N ARG A 390 19.59 12.21 2.37
CA ARG A 390 18.87 10.98 2.78
C ARG A 390 17.89 10.47 1.73
N GLU A 391 17.13 11.37 1.11
CA GLU A 391 16.25 11.02 -0.02
C GLU A 391 17.04 10.48 -1.21
N ARG A 392 18.23 11.05 -1.48
CA ARG A 392 19.10 10.65 -2.57
C ARG A 392 19.68 9.26 -2.32
N ASP A 393 20.12 8.99 -1.08
CA ASP A 393 20.59 7.66 -0.66
C ASP A 393 19.48 6.61 -0.80
N MET A 394 18.30 6.86 -0.21
CA MET A 394 17.17 5.93 -0.28
C MET A 394 16.73 5.66 -1.71
N LEU A 395 16.65 6.70 -2.55
CA LEU A 395 16.26 6.54 -3.94
C LEU A 395 17.32 5.75 -4.72
N LEU A 396 18.62 6.05 -4.55
CA LEU A 396 19.71 5.30 -5.19
C LEU A 396 19.63 3.81 -4.86
N LEU A 397 19.49 3.47 -3.57
CA LEU A 397 19.38 2.08 -3.13
C LEU A 397 18.13 1.39 -3.72
N GLY A 398 17.00 2.09 -3.79
CA GLY A 398 15.79 1.58 -4.44
C GLY A 398 15.94 1.36 -5.95
N LEU A 399 16.65 2.26 -6.64
CA LEU A 399 16.96 2.15 -8.08
C LEU A 399 17.85 0.93 -8.34
N ILE A 400 18.93 0.78 -7.57
CA ILE A 400 19.86 -0.36 -7.66
C ILE A 400 19.11 -1.68 -7.41
N ALA A 401 18.24 -1.74 -6.39
CA ALA A 401 17.44 -2.93 -6.10
C ALA A 401 16.57 -3.36 -7.29
N ASN A 402 15.88 -2.41 -7.92
CA ASN A 402 14.98 -2.69 -9.04
C ASN A 402 15.76 -3.05 -10.31
N LEU A 403 16.81 -2.29 -10.63
CA LEU A 403 17.68 -2.58 -11.77
C LEU A 403 18.37 -3.94 -11.66
N SER A 404 18.69 -4.39 -10.44
CA SER A 404 19.31 -5.70 -10.20
C SER A 404 18.51 -6.89 -10.76
N GLY A 405 17.18 -6.74 -10.91
CA GLY A 405 16.31 -7.73 -11.56
C GLY A 405 15.92 -7.41 -13.00
N CYS A 406 16.35 -6.28 -13.56
CA CYS A 406 16.01 -5.85 -14.92
C CYS A 406 17.11 -6.12 -15.96
N LEU A 407 18.25 -6.66 -15.52
CA LEU A 407 19.46 -6.85 -16.33
C LEU A 407 19.70 -8.36 -16.56
N PRO A 408 18.94 -9.01 -17.47
CA PRO A 408 19.05 -10.44 -17.71
C PRO A 408 20.44 -10.79 -18.25
N LEU A 409 20.93 -12.00 -17.98
CA LEU A 409 22.20 -12.51 -18.51
C LEU A 409 23.45 -11.67 -18.18
N VAL A 410 23.34 -10.75 -17.20
CA VAL A 410 24.49 -10.11 -16.55
C VAL A 410 24.90 -10.98 -15.36
N ARG A 411 26.19 -11.30 -15.27
CA ARG A 411 26.73 -12.13 -14.19
C ARG A 411 28.16 -11.74 -13.82
N ILE A 412 28.57 -12.04 -12.60
CA ILE A 412 29.93 -11.88 -12.11
C ILE A 412 30.38 -13.17 -11.41
N ASN A 413 31.64 -13.55 -11.57
CA ASN A 413 32.22 -14.65 -10.81
C ASN A 413 32.67 -14.14 -9.43
N PHE A 414 32.19 -14.78 -8.37
CA PHE A 414 32.58 -14.52 -6.99
C PHE A 414 32.67 -15.88 -6.29
N ASP A 415 33.78 -16.15 -5.60
CA ASP A 415 34.01 -17.43 -4.92
C ASP A 415 33.78 -18.65 -5.83
N GLN A 416 34.35 -18.59 -7.04
CA GLN A 416 34.25 -19.63 -8.07
C GLN A 416 32.82 -19.95 -8.53
N ARG A 417 31.87 -19.05 -8.29
CA ARG A 417 30.47 -19.20 -8.70
C ARG A 417 29.98 -17.95 -9.42
N PHE A 418 29.14 -18.15 -10.43
CA PHE A 418 28.50 -17.04 -11.12
C PHE A 418 27.26 -16.57 -10.38
N TYR A 419 27.24 -15.27 -10.06
CA TYR A 419 26.11 -14.59 -9.46
C TYR A 419 25.51 -13.60 -10.44
N SER A 420 24.18 -13.59 -10.53
CA SER A 420 23.44 -12.50 -11.17
C SER A 420 23.39 -11.26 -10.25
N PRO A 421 23.14 -10.05 -10.77
CA PRO A 421 23.16 -8.82 -9.98
C PRO A 421 22.07 -8.69 -8.91
N HIS A 422 21.03 -9.53 -8.90
CA HIS A 422 19.91 -9.51 -7.95
C HIS A 422 20.28 -9.20 -6.49
N LEU A 423 19.70 -8.14 -5.91
CA LEU A 423 20.02 -7.61 -4.57
C LEU A 423 18.79 -7.49 -3.66
N TYR A 424 19.05 -7.52 -2.35
CA TYR A 424 18.06 -7.25 -1.31
C TYR A 424 18.37 -5.94 -0.62
N ILE A 425 17.48 -4.96 -0.75
CA ILE A 425 17.59 -3.64 -0.13
C ILE A 425 16.45 -3.50 0.88
N LEU A 426 16.77 -3.05 2.09
CA LEU A 426 15.78 -2.79 3.14
C LEU A 426 16.00 -1.42 3.77
N ILE A 427 15.01 -0.53 3.64
CA ILE A 427 15.04 0.82 4.20
C ILE A 427 14.16 0.89 5.45
N ILE A 428 14.79 1.07 6.62
CA ILE A 428 14.13 1.18 7.92
C ILE A 428 14.24 2.63 8.41
N ALA A 429 13.16 3.40 8.28
CA ALA A 429 13.14 4.79 8.73
C ALA A 429 11.76 5.15 9.31
N PRO A 430 11.65 6.14 10.20
CA PRO A 430 10.37 6.66 10.65
C PRO A 430 9.45 7.11 9.51
N SER A 431 8.17 7.29 9.78
CA SER A 431 7.22 7.86 8.82
C SER A 431 7.64 9.27 8.39
N ALA A 432 7.26 9.68 7.17
CA ALA A 432 7.57 10.99 6.60
C ALA A 432 9.07 11.34 6.41
N THR A 433 9.97 10.35 6.36
CA THR A 433 11.41 10.54 6.13
C THR A 433 11.84 10.59 4.66
N GLY A 434 10.90 10.40 3.71
CA GLY A 434 11.19 10.38 2.27
C GLY A 434 11.09 8.99 1.62
N LYS A 435 10.76 7.93 2.38
CA LYS A 435 10.57 6.55 1.87
C LYS A 435 9.59 6.45 0.68
N GLY A 436 8.67 7.40 0.55
CA GLY A 436 7.71 7.46 -0.56
C GLY A 436 8.38 7.50 -1.94
N LEU A 437 9.63 7.97 -2.05
CA LEU A 437 10.39 7.97 -3.31
C LEU A 437 10.66 6.55 -3.84
N LEU A 438 10.64 5.52 -2.99
CA LEU A 438 10.80 4.13 -3.41
C LEU A 438 9.66 3.64 -4.32
N THR A 439 8.50 4.30 -4.27
CA THR A 439 7.41 4.04 -5.23
C THR A 439 7.81 4.38 -6.66
N LEU A 440 8.66 5.40 -6.86
CA LEU A 440 9.21 5.76 -8.17
C LEU A 440 10.20 4.69 -8.63
N ALA A 441 11.13 4.26 -7.78
CA ALA A 441 12.07 3.19 -8.12
C ALA A 441 11.35 1.89 -8.55
N GLY A 442 10.26 1.53 -7.87
CA GLY A 442 9.39 0.41 -8.25
C GLY A 442 8.63 0.58 -9.58
N MET A 443 8.78 1.72 -10.27
CA MET A 443 8.27 1.91 -11.62
C MET A 443 9.22 1.41 -12.70
N LEU A 444 10.53 1.32 -12.43
CA LEU A 444 11.53 0.91 -13.44
C LEU A 444 11.19 -0.42 -14.16
N PRO A 445 10.80 -1.51 -13.48
CA PRO A 445 10.52 -2.78 -14.15
C PRO A 445 9.18 -2.82 -14.91
N ARG A 446 8.35 -1.76 -14.86
CA ARG A 446 6.95 -1.82 -15.33
C ARG A 446 6.82 -2.06 -16.82
N GLU A 447 7.63 -1.43 -17.66
CA GLU A 447 7.52 -1.64 -19.11
C GLU A 447 8.03 -3.03 -19.54
N ILE A 448 8.99 -3.62 -18.82
CA ILE A 448 9.34 -5.04 -19.00
C ILE A 448 8.15 -5.94 -18.61
N GLU A 449 7.52 -5.70 -17.46
CA GLU A 449 6.33 -6.45 -17.05
C GLU A 449 5.16 -6.29 -18.06
N ASN A 450 4.96 -5.11 -18.63
CA ASN A 450 3.94 -4.86 -19.65
C ASN A 450 4.24 -5.62 -20.95
N TYR A 451 5.49 -5.61 -21.38
CA TYR A 451 5.95 -6.42 -22.51
C TYR A 451 5.68 -7.91 -22.29
N LEU A 452 6.10 -8.46 -21.14
CA LEU A 452 5.88 -9.86 -20.78
C LEU A 452 4.40 -10.22 -20.69
N LYS A 453 3.54 -9.33 -20.18
CA LYS A 453 2.08 -9.53 -20.21
C LYS A 453 1.54 -9.62 -21.64
N GLY A 454 2.06 -8.82 -22.56
CA GLY A 454 1.73 -8.89 -23.98
C GLY A 454 2.10 -10.25 -24.58
N GLU A 455 3.31 -10.73 -24.30
CA GLU A 455 3.79 -12.05 -24.73
C GLU A 455 2.97 -13.19 -24.13
N ASN A 456 2.71 -13.14 -22.83
CA ASN A 456 1.89 -14.13 -22.13
C ASN A 456 0.47 -14.19 -22.72
N LYS A 457 -0.11 -13.04 -23.07
CA LYS A 457 -1.42 -13.00 -23.74
C LYS A 457 -1.37 -13.69 -25.11
N ARG A 458 -0.36 -13.41 -25.93
CA ARG A 458 -0.19 -14.06 -27.26
C ARG A 458 -0.02 -15.57 -27.13
N LYS A 459 0.79 -16.03 -26.17
CA LYS A 459 0.97 -17.47 -25.86
C LYS A 459 -0.34 -18.11 -25.41
N LYS A 460 -1.09 -17.44 -24.54
CA LYS A 460 -2.40 -17.89 -24.07
C LYS A 460 -3.39 -18.03 -25.22
N ASP A 461 -3.53 -17.00 -26.05
CA ASP A 461 -4.45 -16.99 -27.20
C ASP A 461 -4.09 -18.11 -28.21
N THR A 462 -2.79 -18.40 -28.38
CA THR A 462 -2.29 -19.50 -29.22
C THR A 462 -2.62 -20.87 -28.64
N TYR A 463 -2.34 -21.07 -27.36
CA TYR A 463 -2.66 -22.31 -26.65
C TYR A 463 -4.17 -22.59 -26.64
N GLU A 464 -5.01 -21.59 -26.38
CA GLU A 464 -6.47 -21.76 -26.37
C GLU A 464 -6.99 -22.18 -27.75
N ARG A 465 -6.43 -21.64 -28.84
CA ARG A 465 -6.76 -22.03 -30.22
C ARG A 465 -6.33 -23.47 -30.52
N GLU A 466 -5.09 -23.84 -30.20
CA GLU A 466 -4.59 -25.20 -30.40
C GLU A 466 -5.37 -26.22 -29.56
N LEU A 467 -5.73 -25.87 -28.33
CA LEU A 467 -6.54 -26.71 -27.46
C LEU A 467 -7.93 -26.96 -28.04
N MET A 468 -8.60 -25.92 -28.57
CA MET A 468 -9.90 -26.07 -29.24
C MET A 468 -9.81 -26.93 -30.50
N GLU A 469 -8.76 -26.77 -31.32
CA GLU A 469 -8.52 -27.58 -32.51
C GLU A 469 -8.29 -29.06 -32.17
N TRP A 470 -7.52 -29.31 -31.11
CA TRP A 470 -7.29 -30.63 -30.57
C TRP A 470 -8.56 -31.26 -30.01
N GLU A 471 -9.33 -30.53 -29.20
CA GLU A 471 -10.61 -31.00 -28.64
C GLU A 471 -11.61 -31.38 -29.74
N ARG A 472 -11.71 -30.56 -30.80
CA ARG A 472 -12.55 -30.84 -31.97
C ARG A 472 -12.11 -32.10 -32.70
N SER A 473 -10.81 -32.23 -32.98
CA SER A 473 -10.25 -33.39 -33.69
C SER A 473 -10.42 -34.68 -32.89
N ASN A 474 -10.21 -34.62 -31.57
CA ASN A 474 -10.39 -35.75 -30.67
C ASN A 474 -11.87 -36.15 -30.53
N GLN A 475 -12.80 -35.19 -30.58
CA GLN A 475 -14.23 -35.46 -30.55
C GLN A 475 -14.73 -36.09 -31.87
N CYS A 476 -14.24 -35.64 -33.03
CA CYS A 476 -14.49 -36.29 -34.33
C CYS A 476 -13.95 -37.71 -34.38
N PHE A 477 -12.75 -37.95 -33.84
CA PHE A 477 -12.17 -39.28 -33.73
C PHE A 477 -13.02 -40.22 -32.85
N LYS A 478 -13.46 -39.76 -31.67
CA LYS A 478 -14.34 -40.54 -30.77
C LYS A 478 -15.73 -40.84 -31.33
N LYS A 479 -16.25 -40.00 -32.23
CA LYS A 479 -17.58 -40.17 -32.85
C LYS A 479 -17.58 -40.99 -34.15
N GLY A 480 -16.42 -41.43 -34.63
CA GLY A 480 -16.31 -42.31 -35.82
C GLY A 480 -16.69 -41.65 -37.16
N THR A 481 -16.87 -40.33 -37.21
CA THR A 481 -17.28 -39.57 -38.40
C THR A 481 -16.09 -39.13 -39.27
N GLN A 482 -15.09 -40.01 -39.46
CA GLN A 482 -13.91 -39.68 -40.27
C GLN A 482 -14.21 -39.75 -41.77
N THR A 483 -13.69 -38.78 -42.53
CA THR A 483 -13.46 -38.92 -43.98
C THR A 483 -12.23 -39.79 -44.22
N ALA A 484 -12.27 -40.65 -45.25
CA ALA A 484 -11.18 -41.56 -45.57
C ALA A 484 -9.86 -40.80 -45.78
N GLY A 485 -8.90 -40.96 -44.85
CA GLY A 485 -7.58 -40.31 -44.86
C GLY A 485 -7.22 -39.48 -43.63
N ALA A 486 -8.10 -39.32 -42.64
CA ALA A 486 -7.80 -38.54 -41.43
C ALA A 486 -6.87 -39.28 -40.44
N SER A 487 -5.74 -38.66 -40.09
CA SER A 487 -4.76 -39.17 -39.11
C SER A 487 -5.26 -39.09 -37.66
N THR A 488 -4.73 -39.97 -36.80
CA THR A 488 -4.98 -39.99 -35.34
C THR A 488 -4.75 -38.59 -34.72
N PRO A 489 -5.58 -38.11 -33.77
CA PRO A 489 -5.36 -36.83 -33.11
C PRO A 489 -3.96 -36.78 -32.48
N GLY A 490 -3.23 -35.69 -32.70
CA GLY A 490 -1.92 -35.46 -32.07
C GLY A 490 -2.01 -35.36 -30.54
N PRO A 491 -0.87 -35.19 -29.83
CA PRO A 491 -0.87 -35.00 -28.39
C PRO A 491 -1.65 -33.75 -27.98
N LYS A 492 -2.21 -33.76 -26.76
CA LYS A 492 -2.89 -32.59 -26.19
C LYS A 492 -1.88 -31.44 -26.07
N PRO A 493 -2.21 -30.21 -26.51
CA PRO A 493 -1.35 -29.05 -26.31
C PRO A 493 -1.00 -28.87 -24.83
N GLU A 494 0.27 -28.57 -24.56
CA GLU A 494 0.76 -28.30 -23.20
C GLU A 494 0.50 -26.84 -22.81
N ALA A 495 0.12 -26.61 -21.56
CA ALA A 495 -0.15 -25.26 -21.07
C ALA A 495 1.15 -24.44 -21.04
N PRO A 496 1.18 -23.23 -21.63
CA PRO A 496 2.40 -22.44 -21.69
C PRO A 496 2.75 -21.87 -20.31
N GLU A 497 4.06 -21.75 -20.06
CA GLU A 497 4.56 -21.01 -18.90
C GLU A 497 4.47 -19.50 -19.14
N TYR A 498 3.98 -18.79 -18.13
CA TYR A 498 3.82 -17.34 -18.14
C TYR A 498 4.89 -16.66 -17.30
N TYR A 499 5.57 -15.69 -17.90
CA TYR A 499 6.66 -14.94 -17.28
C TYR A 499 6.15 -13.71 -16.54
N HIS A 500 6.60 -13.51 -15.31
CA HIS A 500 6.20 -12.38 -14.48
C HIS A 500 7.40 -11.79 -13.76
N LEU A 501 7.89 -10.64 -14.22
CA LEU A 501 9.03 -9.99 -13.58
C LEU A 501 8.65 -9.41 -12.21
N CYS A 502 7.42 -8.89 -12.07
CA CYS A 502 6.97 -8.25 -10.83
C CYS A 502 6.08 -9.18 -9.97
N GLY A 503 6.49 -9.39 -8.71
CA GLY A 503 5.73 -10.10 -7.68
C GLY A 503 4.97 -9.15 -6.75
N ALA A 504 3.76 -9.54 -6.32
CA ALA A 504 3.04 -8.82 -5.27
C ALA A 504 3.66 -9.15 -3.89
N PRO A 505 3.77 -8.20 -2.95
CA PRO A 505 4.32 -8.45 -1.61
C PRO A 505 3.61 -9.55 -0.82
N SER A 506 2.31 -9.73 -1.05
CA SER A 506 1.47 -10.74 -0.40
C SER A 506 1.47 -12.11 -1.11
N THR A 507 2.34 -12.31 -2.12
CA THR A 507 2.44 -13.58 -2.84
C THR A 507 2.92 -14.68 -1.88
N SER A 508 2.25 -15.84 -1.88
CA SER A 508 2.63 -16.95 -1.02
C SER A 508 3.96 -17.58 -1.43
N LYS A 509 4.65 -18.23 -0.47
CA LYS A 509 5.90 -18.97 -0.69
C LYS A 509 5.87 -19.85 -1.94
N ASN A 510 4.85 -20.69 -2.11
CA ASN A 510 4.77 -21.61 -3.22
C ASN A 510 4.63 -20.89 -4.57
N GLN A 511 3.88 -19.78 -4.61
CA GLN A 511 3.76 -18.97 -5.81
C GLN A 511 5.06 -18.23 -6.14
N ILE A 512 5.83 -17.82 -5.13
CA ILE A 512 7.18 -17.27 -5.35
C ILE A 512 8.07 -18.34 -5.99
N ILE A 513 8.14 -19.55 -5.43
CA ILE A 513 8.95 -20.65 -5.98
C ILE A 513 8.51 -21.00 -7.42
N ARG A 514 7.20 -21.10 -7.67
CA ARG A 514 6.67 -21.39 -9.01
C ARG A 514 7.04 -20.29 -10.01
N ARG A 515 6.95 -19.02 -9.64
CA ARG A 515 7.37 -17.91 -10.51
C ARG A 515 8.88 -17.91 -10.76
N LEU A 516 9.68 -18.17 -9.72
CA LEU A 516 11.13 -18.28 -9.87
C LEU A 516 11.52 -19.43 -10.82
N LYS A 517 10.82 -20.58 -10.72
CA LYS A 517 10.98 -21.70 -11.65
C LYS A 517 10.66 -21.29 -13.08
N ASN A 518 9.46 -20.76 -13.33
CA ASN A 518 9.01 -20.39 -14.68
C ASN A 518 9.86 -19.28 -15.28
N ASN A 519 10.30 -18.30 -14.48
CA ASN A 519 11.09 -17.18 -14.95
C ASN A 519 12.54 -17.55 -15.27
N GLY A 520 13.10 -18.58 -14.63
CA GLY A 520 14.49 -18.99 -14.80
C GLY A 520 15.47 -17.83 -14.59
N ASP A 521 16.24 -17.50 -15.63
CA ASP A 521 17.25 -16.43 -15.61
C ASP A 521 16.68 -15.02 -15.46
N LEU A 522 15.40 -14.81 -15.78
CA LEU A 522 14.72 -13.52 -15.58
C LEU A 522 14.57 -13.17 -14.09
N GLY A 523 14.37 -14.17 -13.23
CA GLY A 523 14.13 -13.95 -11.81
C GLY A 523 12.82 -13.23 -11.48
N LEU A 524 12.70 -12.70 -10.26
CA LEU A 524 11.52 -12.00 -9.75
C LEU A 524 11.92 -10.75 -8.96
N ILE A 525 11.14 -9.68 -9.06
CA ILE A 525 11.29 -8.46 -8.27
C ILE A 525 10.08 -8.30 -7.36
N ILE A 526 10.30 -8.11 -6.05
CA ILE A 526 9.24 -7.77 -5.09
C ILE A 526 9.55 -6.41 -4.47
N ASN A 527 8.63 -5.46 -4.67
CA ASN A 527 8.66 -4.12 -4.10
C ASN A 527 7.60 -4.01 -3.00
N ALA A 528 7.99 -3.65 -1.78
CA ALA A 528 7.04 -3.37 -0.70
C ALA A 528 7.44 -2.08 0.04
N THR A 529 6.57 -1.07 0.00
CA THR A 529 6.82 0.21 0.70
C THR A 529 6.58 0.13 2.20
N GLU A 530 5.89 -0.92 2.66
CA GLU A 530 5.65 -1.21 4.07
C GLU A 530 5.88 -2.69 4.32
N LEU A 531 6.72 -3.01 5.30
CA LEU A 531 7.07 -4.39 5.66
C LEU A 531 5.85 -5.23 6.04
N ASP A 532 4.81 -4.60 6.61
CA ASP A 532 3.57 -5.29 6.99
C ASP A 532 2.84 -5.93 5.80
N MET A 533 3.05 -5.44 4.57
CA MET A 533 2.48 -6.04 3.37
C MET A 533 3.02 -7.45 3.10
N ILE A 534 4.26 -7.73 3.53
CA ILE A 534 4.88 -9.06 3.45
C ILE A 534 4.56 -9.85 4.73
N SER A 535 4.66 -9.22 5.90
CA SER A 535 4.43 -9.87 7.20
C SER A 535 3.00 -10.38 7.37
N GLY A 536 2.00 -9.75 6.73
CA GLY A 536 0.62 -10.25 6.72
C GLY A 536 0.47 -11.64 6.09
N ALA A 537 1.27 -11.96 5.05
CA ALA A 537 1.30 -13.28 4.42
C ALA A 537 2.07 -14.32 5.26
N ILE A 538 2.96 -13.87 6.17
CA ILE A 538 3.77 -14.72 7.04
C ILE A 538 2.93 -15.37 8.18
N LYS A 539 1.78 -14.78 8.55
CA LYS A 539 0.96 -15.19 9.71
C LYS A 539 -0.02 -16.35 9.47
N GLN A 540 -0.13 -16.91 8.26
CA GLN A 540 -1.18 -17.89 7.91
C GLN A 540 -0.75 -19.38 7.91
N ASP A 541 0.36 -19.71 8.57
CA ASP A 541 0.92 -21.07 8.75
C ASP A 541 1.29 -21.83 7.45
N TYR A 542 2.46 -22.50 7.49
CA TYR A 542 3.13 -23.27 6.42
C TYR A 542 4.11 -22.54 5.46
N GLY A 543 4.85 -21.55 5.96
CA GLY A 543 6.19 -21.24 5.43
C GLY A 543 6.54 -19.76 5.46
N LYS A 544 7.28 -19.33 6.49
CA LYS A 544 8.00 -18.05 6.45
C LYS A 544 8.82 -18.00 5.15
N HIS A 545 8.74 -16.92 4.38
CA HIS A 545 9.48 -16.77 3.11
C HIS A 545 11.01 -16.86 3.29
N ASP A 546 11.50 -16.81 4.53
CA ASP A 546 12.90 -16.80 4.94
C ASP A 546 13.76 -17.86 4.25
N ASP A 547 13.27 -19.09 4.09
CA ASP A 547 14.06 -20.14 3.44
C ASP A 547 14.24 -19.88 1.94
N VAL A 548 13.16 -19.51 1.23
CA VAL A 548 13.21 -19.14 -0.19
C VAL A 548 14.06 -17.89 -0.40
N PHE A 549 13.94 -16.88 0.46
CA PHE A 549 14.76 -15.67 0.37
C PHE A 549 16.24 -15.98 0.65
N ARG A 550 16.55 -16.86 1.60
CA ARG A 550 17.94 -17.25 1.86
C ARG A 550 18.56 -18.02 0.71
N ALA A 551 17.79 -18.94 0.11
CA ALA A 551 18.20 -19.75 -1.02
C ALA A 551 18.38 -18.88 -2.29
N ALA A 552 17.38 -18.05 -2.61
CA ALA A 552 17.41 -17.15 -3.77
C ALA A 552 18.51 -16.09 -3.70
N TYR A 553 18.88 -15.61 -2.51
CA TYR A 553 20.01 -14.70 -2.38
C TYR A 553 21.32 -15.33 -2.85
N HIS A 554 21.51 -16.63 -2.62
CA HIS A 554 22.74 -17.35 -2.93
C HIS A 554 22.66 -18.20 -4.20
N HIS A 555 21.55 -18.10 -4.92
CA HIS A 555 21.26 -18.93 -6.09
C HIS A 555 21.27 -20.43 -5.75
N GLU A 556 20.91 -20.77 -4.51
CA GLU A 556 20.77 -22.14 -4.02
C GLU A 556 19.36 -22.65 -4.35
N SER A 557 19.24 -23.94 -4.65
CA SER A 557 17.96 -24.54 -5.02
C SER A 557 16.89 -24.37 -3.94
N ALA A 558 15.64 -24.15 -4.36
CA ALA A 558 14.49 -24.09 -3.47
C ALA A 558 13.38 -25.04 -3.96
N ALA A 559 12.70 -25.69 -3.03
CA ALA A 559 11.65 -26.66 -3.34
C ALA A 559 10.47 -26.56 -2.38
N THR A 560 9.30 -26.99 -2.84
CA THR A 560 8.11 -27.19 -2.00
C THR A 560 7.27 -28.35 -2.52
N ASP A 561 6.76 -29.18 -1.60
CA ASP A 561 5.94 -30.35 -1.89
C ASP A 561 4.46 -30.08 -1.60
N TYR A 562 3.58 -30.45 -2.54
CA TYR A 562 2.13 -30.40 -2.32
C TYR A 562 1.61 -31.73 -1.76
N LYS A 563 1.02 -31.71 -0.57
CA LYS A 563 0.34 -32.87 0.03
C LYS A 563 -0.89 -33.37 -0.76
N VAL A 564 -1.46 -32.55 -1.65
CA VAL A 564 -2.75 -32.85 -2.32
C VAL A 564 -2.56 -33.38 -3.75
N ASP A 565 -1.61 -32.82 -4.51
CA ASP A 565 -1.42 -33.18 -5.94
C ASP A 565 -0.10 -33.93 -6.24
N GLY A 566 0.79 -34.09 -5.24
CA GLY A 566 2.07 -34.80 -5.41
C GLY A 566 3.09 -34.11 -6.32
N GLU A 567 2.82 -32.89 -6.79
CA GLU A 567 3.72 -32.13 -7.66
C GLU A 567 4.81 -31.42 -6.84
N LEU A 568 6.06 -31.82 -7.05
CA LEU A 568 7.25 -31.14 -6.53
C LEU A 568 7.50 -29.87 -7.35
N ILE A 569 7.37 -28.68 -6.74
CA ILE A 569 7.83 -27.44 -7.37
C ILE A 569 9.27 -27.19 -6.94
N PHE A 570 10.19 -27.45 -7.86
CA PHE A 570 11.63 -27.26 -7.68
C PHE A 570 12.15 -26.14 -8.60
N VAL A 571 12.98 -25.27 -8.05
CA VAL A 571 13.80 -24.31 -8.80
C VAL A 571 15.27 -24.53 -8.44
N GLU A 572 16.09 -24.79 -9.44
CA GLU A 572 17.51 -25.08 -9.24
C GLU A 572 18.32 -23.82 -8.90
N VAL A 573 18.09 -22.74 -9.64
CA VAL A 573 18.83 -21.47 -9.53
C VAL A 573 17.85 -20.30 -9.38
N PRO A 574 17.25 -20.10 -8.19
CA PRO A 574 16.31 -19.01 -7.96
C PRO A 574 17.01 -17.64 -7.98
N ARG A 575 16.37 -16.65 -8.62
CA ARG A 575 16.86 -15.27 -8.72
C ARG A 575 15.80 -14.30 -8.24
N LEU A 576 16.05 -13.62 -7.13
CA LEU A 576 15.07 -12.73 -6.49
C LEU A 576 15.74 -11.40 -6.18
N ALA A 577 15.06 -10.29 -6.49
CA ALA A 577 15.42 -8.95 -6.05
C ALA A 577 14.33 -8.42 -5.11
N LEU A 578 14.74 -7.82 -4.01
CA LEU A 578 13.84 -7.29 -2.98
C LEU A 578 14.15 -5.81 -2.74
N CYS A 579 13.14 -4.97 -2.87
CA CYS A 579 13.21 -3.55 -2.51
C CYS A 579 12.13 -3.25 -1.49
N LEU A 580 12.51 -3.29 -0.22
CA LEU A 580 11.59 -3.25 0.90
C LEU A 580 11.81 -1.99 1.72
N SER A 581 10.74 -1.47 2.32
CA SER A 581 10.86 -0.44 3.34
C SER A 581 9.83 -0.59 4.45
N GLY A 582 10.17 -0.07 5.62
CA GLY A 582 9.29 -0.11 6.78
C GLY A 582 9.72 0.89 7.85
N THR A 583 8.95 0.93 8.93
CA THR A 583 9.33 1.66 10.16
C THR A 583 10.12 0.75 11.09
N PRO A 584 10.91 1.31 12.04
CA PRO A 584 11.63 0.50 13.03
C PRO A 584 10.75 -0.52 13.77
N ASN A 585 9.50 -0.17 14.06
CA ASN A 585 8.56 -1.05 14.78
C ASN A 585 8.03 -2.21 13.92
N GLN A 586 8.12 -2.13 12.59
CA GLN A 586 7.71 -3.20 11.69
C GLN A 586 8.82 -4.25 11.49
N LEU A 587 10.08 -3.87 11.73
CA LEU A 587 11.23 -4.75 11.50
C LEU A 587 11.15 -6.07 12.30
N PRO A 588 10.85 -6.08 13.62
CA PRO A 588 10.78 -7.32 14.40
C PRO A 588 9.74 -8.33 13.88
N ASN A 589 8.63 -7.84 13.32
CA ASN A 589 7.58 -8.69 12.75
C ASN A 589 8.02 -9.36 11.44
N PHE A 590 8.95 -8.74 10.71
CA PHE A 590 9.51 -9.25 9.47
C PHE A 590 10.76 -10.12 9.72
N MET A 591 11.67 -9.65 10.58
CA MET A 591 12.91 -10.32 10.98
C MET A 591 13.10 -10.20 12.49
N HIS A 592 12.93 -11.32 13.20
CA HIS A 592 12.97 -11.36 14.66
C HIS A 592 14.39 -11.52 15.23
N SER A 593 15.27 -12.23 14.52
CA SER A 593 16.63 -12.51 14.96
C SER A 593 17.62 -12.58 13.79
N MET A 594 18.90 -12.48 14.11
CA MET A 594 20.01 -12.71 13.17
C MET A 594 20.24 -14.19 12.86
N GLU A 595 19.78 -15.08 13.74
CA GLU A 595 20.19 -16.49 13.78
C GLU A 595 19.72 -17.29 12.57
N ASN A 596 18.58 -16.93 11.97
CA ASN A 596 18.10 -17.58 10.76
C ASN A 596 18.96 -17.25 9.52
N GLY A 597 19.84 -16.24 9.61
CA GLY A 597 20.75 -15.80 8.56
C GLY A 597 20.11 -14.98 7.44
N LEU A 598 18.83 -14.60 7.53
CA LEU A 598 18.18 -13.76 6.52
C LEU A 598 18.67 -12.31 6.59
N PHE A 599 18.77 -11.74 7.79
CA PHE A 599 19.14 -10.33 7.98
C PHE A 599 20.46 -9.93 7.30
N PRO A 600 21.58 -10.67 7.42
CA PRO A 600 22.85 -10.32 6.76
C PRO A 600 22.78 -10.23 5.24
N ARG A 601 21.75 -10.81 4.61
CA ARG A 601 21.56 -10.78 3.15
C ARG A 601 20.97 -9.46 2.66
N PHE A 602 20.42 -8.63 3.56
CA PHE A 602 19.89 -7.32 3.20
C PHE A 602 20.97 -6.25 3.31
N THR A 603 21.06 -5.41 2.28
CA THR A 603 21.71 -4.10 2.36
C THR A 603 20.73 -3.16 3.07
N ILE A 604 20.96 -2.93 4.37
CA ILE A 604 20.05 -2.15 5.23
C ILE A 604 20.48 -0.70 5.28
N TYR A 605 19.50 0.20 5.18
CA TYR A 605 19.69 1.63 5.38
C TYR A 605 18.71 2.15 6.42
N THR A 606 19.20 2.89 7.40
CA THR A 606 18.37 3.51 8.44
C THR A 606 18.75 4.96 8.66
N CYS A 607 17.77 5.81 8.93
CA CYS A 607 18.03 7.22 9.22
C CYS A 607 17.02 7.76 10.23
N GLY A 608 17.43 8.80 10.95
CA GLY A 608 16.54 9.54 11.86
C GLY A 608 15.63 10.53 11.11
N ALA A 609 14.50 10.88 11.72
CA ALA A 609 13.59 11.91 11.26
C ALA A 609 14.16 13.30 11.51
N ARG A 610 14.29 14.09 10.44
CA ARG A 610 14.59 15.52 10.52
C ARG A 610 13.37 16.30 10.05
N TRP A 611 12.60 16.80 11.01
CA TRP A 611 11.35 17.51 10.74
C TRP A 611 11.64 18.88 10.11
N LYS A 612 11.42 18.99 8.80
CA LYS A 612 11.44 20.26 8.08
C LYS A 612 10.29 20.26 7.09
N TYR A 613 9.26 21.07 7.35
CA TYR A 613 8.17 21.26 6.40
C TYR A 613 8.71 21.83 5.09
N ARG A 614 8.24 21.28 3.96
CA ARG A 614 8.61 21.71 2.62
C ARG A 614 7.34 21.90 1.82
N SER A 615 7.33 22.95 1.01
CA SER A 615 6.21 23.20 0.11
C SER A 615 6.04 22.05 -0.89
N ALA A 616 4.82 21.53 -0.96
CA ALA A 616 4.38 20.58 -1.98
C ALA A 616 3.86 21.30 -3.25
N ALA A 617 4.01 22.63 -3.34
CA ALA A 617 3.58 23.41 -4.49
C ALA A 617 4.27 22.88 -5.77
N PRO A 618 3.51 22.64 -6.86
CA PRO A 618 4.08 22.27 -8.15
C PRO A 618 5.09 23.33 -8.63
N ILE A 619 6.22 22.87 -9.16
CA ILE A 619 7.22 23.75 -9.77
C ILE A 619 6.82 23.93 -11.24
N LYS A 620 6.45 25.16 -11.63
CA LYS A 620 6.06 25.49 -13.02
C LYS A 620 7.16 25.05 -14.00
N GLY A 621 6.75 24.42 -15.10
CA GLY A 621 7.67 23.96 -16.15
C GLY A 621 8.45 22.68 -15.81
N LYS A 622 8.35 22.13 -14.59
CA LYS A 622 8.91 20.82 -14.28
C LYS A 622 7.90 19.73 -14.62
N LYS A 623 8.42 18.67 -15.24
CA LYS A 623 7.68 17.45 -15.52
C LYS A 623 7.31 16.74 -14.22
N ASP A 624 6.13 16.14 -14.20
CA ASP A 624 5.71 15.24 -13.13
C ASP A 624 6.66 14.03 -13.07
N TYR A 625 7.05 13.63 -11.84
CA TYR A 625 8.00 12.55 -11.62
C TYR A 625 7.47 11.17 -12.07
N VAL A 626 6.15 10.95 -12.04
CA VAL A 626 5.56 9.70 -12.52
C VAL A 626 5.75 9.57 -14.04
N THR A 627 5.53 10.64 -14.80
CA THR A 627 5.77 10.66 -16.25
C THR A 627 7.26 10.53 -16.55
N LEU A 628 8.14 11.20 -15.79
CA LEU A 628 9.59 11.02 -15.93
C LEU A 628 10.00 9.55 -15.73
N TYR A 629 9.47 8.87 -14.71
CA TYR A 629 9.80 7.48 -14.42
C TYR A 629 9.19 6.47 -15.40
N LYS A 630 8.12 6.83 -16.11
CA LYS A 630 7.67 6.03 -17.26
C LYS A 630 8.71 6.04 -18.38
N GLU A 631 9.37 7.17 -18.61
CA GLU A 631 10.44 7.26 -19.62
C GLU A 631 11.67 6.46 -19.21
N PHE A 632 12.06 6.53 -17.93
CA PHE A 632 13.12 5.65 -17.43
C PHE A 632 12.73 4.17 -17.52
N SER A 633 11.47 3.82 -17.29
CA SER A 633 11.02 2.43 -17.45
C SER A 633 11.10 1.95 -18.92
N LEU A 634 10.84 2.82 -19.90
CA LEU A 634 11.06 2.52 -21.31
C LEU A 634 12.55 2.30 -21.63
N GLN A 635 13.45 3.14 -21.11
CA GLN A 635 14.90 2.91 -21.27
C GLN A 635 15.36 1.61 -20.60
N VAL A 636 14.79 1.24 -19.46
CA VAL A 636 15.06 -0.04 -18.79
C VAL A 636 14.57 -1.24 -19.63
N LEU A 637 13.47 -1.09 -20.37
CA LEU A 637 13.03 -2.09 -21.36
C LEU A 637 14.03 -2.22 -22.52
N GLU A 638 14.62 -1.11 -22.98
CA GLU A 638 15.68 -1.14 -24.00
C GLU A 638 16.94 -1.84 -23.47
N MET A 639 17.35 -1.57 -22.23
CA MET A 639 18.44 -2.29 -21.55
C MET A 639 18.14 -3.79 -21.48
N TYR A 640 16.92 -4.17 -21.12
CA TYR A 640 16.48 -5.56 -21.07
C TYR A 640 16.71 -6.28 -22.40
N TYR A 641 16.25 -5.70 -23.52
CA TYR A 641 16.49 -6.27 -24.85
C TYR A 641 17.97 -6.31 -25.23
N PHE A 642 18.72 -5.27 -24.85
CA PHE A 642 20.15 -5.21 -25.12
C PHE A 642 20.89 -6.37 -24.46
N PHE A 643 20.64 -6.66 -23.18
CA PHE A 643 21.35 -7.73 -22.48
C PHE A 643 20.87 -9.14 -22.86
N GLN A 644 19.63 -9.29 -23.33
CA GLN A 644 19.20 -10.55 -23.97
C GLN A 644 20.03 -10.87 -25.23
N GLN A 645 20.42 -9.85 -26.00
CA GLN A 645 21.23 -10.00 -27.21
C GLN A 645 22.74 -9.95 -26.93
N SER A 646 23.14 -9.42 -25.78
CA SER A 646 24.53 -9.18 -25.39
C SER A 646 24.77 -9.65 -23.94
N PRO A 647 24.78 -10.98 -23.70
CA PRO A 647 25.12 -11.53 -22.37
C PRO A 647 26.44 -10.95 -21.86
N THR A 648 26.51 -10.66 -20.56
CA THR A 648 27.64 -9.92 -19.98
C THR A 648 28.21 -10.64 -18.76
N GLU A 649 29.50 -10.94 -18.84
CA GLU A 649 30.33 -11.38 -17.73
C GLU A 649 31.13 -10.19 -17.24
N VAL A 650 30.77 -9.68 -16.07
CA VAL A 650 31.50 -8.60 -15.42
C VAL A 650 32.70 -9.19 -14.69
N THR A 651 33.85 -8.55 -14.87
CA THR A 651 35.11 -8.93 -14.23
C THR A 651 35.66 -7.76 -13.42
N LEU A 652 36.27 -8.06 -12.28
CA LEU A 652 37.08 -7.10 -11.52
C LEU A 652 38.55 -7.39 -11.80
N THR A 653 39.38 -6.36 -11.74
CA THR A 653 40.84 -6.50 -11.91
C THR A 653 41.47 -7.12 -10.66
N ASP A 654 42.69 -7.66 -10.79
CA ASP A 654 43.43 -8.22 -9.65
C ASP A 654 43.64 -7.17 -8.53
N SER A 655 43.91 -5.91 -8.90
CA SER A 655 44.07 -4.81 -7.95
C SER A 655 42.76 -4.51 -7.21
N GLN A 656 41.62 -4.53 -7.90
CA GLN A 656 40.30 -4.35 -7.29
C GLN A 656 39.98 -5.50 -6.32
N TRP A 657 40.33 -6.74 -6.68
CA TRP A 657 40.17 -7.89 -5.78
C TRP A 657 41.07 -7.82 -4.55
N GLU A 658 42.32 -7.37 -4.71
CA GLU A 658 43.25 -7.19 -3.60
C GLU A 658 42.73 -6.12 -2.62
N GLU A 659 42.25 -4.97 -3.14
CA GLU A 659 41.65 -3.92 -2.33
C GLU A 659 40.39 -4.39 -1.60
N HIS A 660 39.47 -5.04 -2.33
CA HIS A 660 38.24 -5.62 -1.80
C HIS A 660 38.55 -6.60 -0.66
N THR A 661 39.42 -7.58 -0.91
CA THR A 661 39.77 -8.63 0.05
C THR A 661 40.43 -8.04 1.29
N THR A 662 41.38 -7.11 1.09
CA THR A 662 42.09 -6.43 2.17
C THR A 662 41.13 -5.65 3.06
N TYR A 663 40.16 -4.94 2.47
CA TYR A 663 39.14 -4.21 3.22
C TYR A 663 38.26 -5.14 4.06
N PHE A 664 37.67 -6.16 3.44
CA PHE A 664 36.72 -7.05 4.12
C PHE A 664 37.40 -7.94 5.17
N ASP A 665 38.65 -8.36 4.98
CA ASP A 665 39.43 -9.08 6.00
C ASP A 665 39.66 -8.21 7.24
N ARG A 666 40.13 -6.97 7.06
CA ARG A 666 40.33 -6.04 8.17
C ARG A 666 39.03 -5.73 8.89
N LEU A 667 37.95 -5.46 8.15
CA LEU A 667 36.65 -5.14 8.72
C LEU A 667 36.07 -6.32 9.49
N LEU A 668 36.21 -7.55 8.99
CA LEU A 668 35.72 -8.75 9.66
C LEU A 668 36.43 -8.95 11.00
N ASN A 669 37.75 -8.80 11.02
CA ASN A 669 38.55 -8.86 12.24
C ASN A 669 38.13 -7.78 13.24
N GLU A 670 37.90 -6.55 12.78
CA GLU A 670 37.42 -5.46 13.61
C GLU A 670 36.04 -5.76 14.23
N VAL A 671 35.09 -6.22 13.41
CA VAL A 671 33.74 -6.57 13.87
C VAL A 671 33.76 -7.74 14.85
N ALA A 672 34.51 -8.80 14.53
CA ALA A 672 34.65 -9.98 15.40
C ALA A 672 35.25 -9.63 16.77
N SER A 673 36.10 -8.61 16.84
CA SER A 673 36.74 -8.17 18.09
C SER A 673 35.77 -7.53 19.08
N GLU A 674 34.63 -7.00 18.62
CA GLU A 674 33.80 -6.12 19.42
C GLU A 674 32.89 -6.89 20.41
N GLN A 675 32.42 -8.07 20.04
CA GLN A 675 31.60 -8.91 20.91
C GLN A 675 31.76 -10.39 20.58
N ALA A 676 31.49 -11.26 21.56
CA ALA A 676 31.66 -12.71 21.39
C ALA A 676 30.70 -13.30 20.34
N ASP A 677 29.53 -12.69 20.17
CA ASP A 677 28.47 -12.99 19.19
C ASP A 677 28.43 -11.93 18.08
N ALA A 678 29.60 -11.52 17.57
CA ALA A 678 29.69 -10.46 16.57
C ALA A 678 28.95 -10.85 15.28
N PRO A 679 28.23 -9.92 14.63
CA PRO A 679 27.49 -10.18 13.40
C PRO A 679 28.43 -10.16 12.17
N GLY A 680 29.54 -10.89 12.22
CA GLY A 680 30.53 -10.97 11.13
C GLY A 680 29.96 -11.48 9.81
N SER A 681 28.83 -12.19 9.86
CA SER A 681 28.05 -12.57 8.68
C SER A 681 27.59 -11.37 7.85
N ILE A 682 27.32 -10.21 8.46
CA ILE A 682 26.99 -8.97 7.76
C ILE A 682 28.16 -8.53 6.85
N VAL A 683 29.39 -8.60 7.38
CA VAL A 683 30.62 -8.24 6.64
C VAL A 683 30.84 -9.18 5.46
N LEU A 684 30.76 -10.49 5.71
CA LEU A 684 30.95 -11.52 4.67
C LEU A 684 29.92 -11.41 3.54
N ARG A 685 28.67 -11.03 3.82
CA ARG A 685 27.67 -10.78 2.78
C ARG A 685 27.87 -9.45 2.08
N GLY A 686 28.38 -8.43 2.79
CA GLY A 686 28.79 -7.16 2.19
C GLY A 686 29.80 -7.34 1.05
N ALA A 687 30.73 -8.30 1.19
CA ALA A 687 31.71 -8.61 0.16
C ALA A 687 31.05 -8.98 -1.19
N LEU A 688 30.00 -9.80 -1.17
CA LEU A 688 29.23 -10.14 -2.37
C LEU A 688 28.34 -8.98 -2.86
N MET A 689 27.83 -8.15 -1.96
CA MET A 689 27.03 -6.97 -2.33
C MET A 689 27.84 -6.00 -3.20
N VAL A 690 29.12 -5.79 -2.90
CA VAL A 690 30.01 -4.94 -3.74
C VAL A 690 30.06 -5.48 -5.16
N ALA A 691 30.36 -6.77 -5.33
CA ALA A 691 30.45 -7.41 -6.64
C ALA A 691 29.15 -7.26 -7.45
N ARG A 692 27.98 -7.40 -6.79
CA ARG A 692 26.67 -7.21 -7.44
C ARG A 692 26.39 -5.76 -7.83
N ILE A 693 26.70 -4.80 -6.97
CA ILE A 693 26.51 -3.37 -7.26
C ILE A 693 27.44 -2.93 -8.39
N ALA A 694 28.71 -3.34 -8.33
CA ALA A 694 29.68 -3.13 -9.40
C ALA A 694 29.16 -3.69 -10.73
N SER A 695 28.61 -4.91 -10.73
CA SER A 695 28.00 -5.52 -11.92
C SER A 695 26.87 -4.69 -12.51
N ILE A 696 26.04 -4.07 -11.67
CA ILE A 696 24.94 -3.20 -12.11
C ILE A 696 25.51 -1.94 -12.76
N PHE A 697 26.49 -1.28 -12.14
CA PHE A 697 27.10 -0.06 -12.69
C PHE A 697 27.83 -0.34 -14.00
N THR A 698 28.65 -1.38 -14.03
CA THR A 698 29.37 -1.83 -15.24
C THR A 698 28.42 -2.19 -16.38
N ALA A 699 27.29 -2.85 -16.08
CA ALA A 699 26.27 -3.13 -17.08
C ALA A 699 25.65 -1.83 -17.62
N LEU A 700 25.28 -0.88 -16.76
CA LEU A 700 24.76 0.42 -17.20
C LEU A 700 25.77 1.16 -18.09
N ARG A 701 27.06 1.17 -17.73
CA ARG A 701 28.13 1.74 -18.58
C ARG A 701 28.24 1.04 -19.92
N LYS A 702 28.16 -0.29 -19.94
CA LYS A 702 28.17 -1.09 -21.19
C LYS A 702 27.01 -0.67 -22.10
N TYR A 703 25.81 -0.49 -21.53
CA TYR A 703 24.63 -0.05 -22.27
C TYR A 703 24.79 1.40 -22.79
N GLU A 704 25.18 2.33 -21.92
CA GLU A 704 25.39 3.76 -22.26
C GLU A 704 26.45 3.93 -23.36
N GLY A 705 27.50 3.09 -23.34
CA GLY A 705 28.53 3.04 -24.37
C GLY A 705 28.17 2.19 -25.60
N ALA A 706 26.98 1.59 -25.65
CA ALA A 706 26.52 0.67 -26.70
C ALA A 706 27.48 -0.50 -27.00
N MET A 707 28.22 -0.94 -25.99
CA MET A 707 29.29 -1.94 -26.07
C MET A 707 28.75 -3.38 -26.12
N ARG A 708 29.28 -4.26 -26.98
CA ARG A 708 28.72 -5.62 -27.18
C ARG A 708 29.62 -6.79 -26.79
N MET A 709 30.77 -6.54 -26.17
CA MET A 709 31.66 -7.63 -25.71
C MET A 709 31.01 -8.47 -24.61
N LYS A 710 31.30 -9.78 -24.62
CA LYS A 710 30.79 -10.72 -23.62
C LYS A 710 31.40 -10.44 -22.25
N GLU A 711 32.71 -10.29 -22.17
CA GLU A 711 33.42 -9.91 -20.94
C GLU A 711 33.59 -8.40 -20.89
N TYR A 712 33.28 -7.79 -19.74
CA TYR A 712 33.40 -6.35 -19.56
C TYR A 712 33.96 -6.04 -18.17
N ILE A 713 35.06 -5.29 -18.13
CA ILE A 713 35.80 -5.00 -16.90
C ILE A 713 35.12 -3.83 -16.17
N CYS A 714 34.94 -3.96 -14.86
CA CYS A 714 34.46 -2.88 -14.00
C CYS A 714 35.51 -1.78 -13.92
N THR A 715 35.12 -0.53 -14.17
CA THR A 715 36.04 0.60 -14.00
C THR A 715 36.34 0.83 -12.53
N ASP A 716 37.46 1.49 -12.24
CA ASP A 716 37.82 1.83 -10.88
C ASP A 716 36.76 2.74 -10.25
N GLU A 717 36.21 3.71 -10.98
CA GLU A 717 35.17 4.60 -10.46
C GLU A 717 33.90 3.84 -10.04
N ASP A 718 33.45 2.89 -10.87
CA ASP A 718 32.27 2.06 -10.56
C ASP A 718 32.55 1.11 -9.39
N PHE A 719 33.76 0.54 -9.32
CA PHE A 719 34.20 -0.32 -8.22
C PHE A 719 34.24 0.43 -6.88
N HIS A 720 34.89 1.61 -6.83
CA HIS A 720 34.97 2.42 -5.62
C HIS A 720 33.59 2.94 -5.20
N ALA A 721 32.73 3.31 -6.15
CA ALA A 721 31.35 3.67 -5.86
C ALA A 721 30.58 2.52 -5.21
N ALA A 722 30.73 1.29 -5.72
CA ALA A 722 30.13 0.10 -5.14
C ALA A 722 30.67 -0.19 -3.72
N MET A 723 31.98 -0.07 -3.51
CA MET A 723 32.62 -0.16 -2.20
C MET A 723 32.02 0.85 -1.23
N GLN A 724 32.04 2.15 -1.55
CA GLN A 724 31.55 3.23 -0.68
C GLN A 724 30.06 3.09 -0.31
N ILE A 725 29.21 2.61 -1.23
CA ILE A 725 27.80 2.32 -0.93
C ILE A 725 27.68 1.20 0.11
N VAL A 726 28.45 0.12 -0.05
CA VAL A 726 28.43 -1.02 0.88
C VAL A 726 29.05 -0.63 2.23
N GLN A 727 30.18 0.07 2.25
CA GLN A 727 30.81 0.60 3.47
C GLN A 727 29.83 1.45 4.29
N THR A 728 29.12 2.35 3.61
CA THR A 728 28.06 3.16 4.24
C THR A 728 26.99 2.26 4.83
N THR A 729 26.37 1.40 4.01
CA THR A 729 25.23 0.53 4.42
C THR A 729 25.61 -0.55 5.44
N LEU A 730 26.87 -0.96 5.55
CA LEU A 730 27.38 -1.82 6.62
C LEU A 730 27.25 -1.16 7.99
N ASN A 731 27.61 0.12 8.11
CA ASN A 731 27.42 0.88 9.36
C ASN A 731 25.94 0.90 9.79
N HIS A 732 25.02 1.08 8.84
CA HIS A 732 23.58 1.02 9.11
C HIS A 732 23.12 -0.38 9.52
N SER A 733 23.61 -1.42 8.82
CA SER A 733 23.24 -2.81 9.07
C SER A 733 23.71 -3.28 10.45
N LEU A 734 24.94 -2.95 10.82
CA LEU A 734 25.51 -3.23 12.15
C LEU A 734 24.72 -2.51 13.24
N LEU A 735 24.39 -1.21 13.06
CA LEU A 735 23.58 -0.48 14.00
C LEU A 735 22.21 -1.14 14.21
N VAL A 736 21.48 -1.43 13.12
CA VAL A 736 20.13 -2.01 13.19
C VAL A 736 20.16 -3.42 13.79
N SER A 737 21.21 -4.21 13.56
CA SER A 737 21.32 -5.58 14.08
C SER A 737 21.19 -5.65 15.61
N SER A 738 21.67 -4.62 16.31
CA SER A 738 21.61 -4.53 17.77
C SER A 738 20.19 -4.36 18.34
N SER A 739 19.22 -3.96 17.51
CA SER A 739 17.82 -3.74 17.93
C SER A 739 16.90 -4.95 17.80
N LEU A 740 17.38 -6.02 17.16
CA LEU A 740 16.56 -7.22 16.97
C LEU A 740 16.26 -7.91 18.32
N PRO A 741 15.02 -8.36 18.56
CA PRO A 741 14.65 -8.98 19.84
C PRO A 741 15.42 -10.27 20.16
N GLY A 742 15.77 -11.08 19.16
CA GLY A 742 16.36 -12.40 19.42
C GLY A 742 15.33 -13.34 20.06
N ASP A 743 15.60 -13.85 21.26
CA ASP A 743 14.64 -14.63 22.05
C ASP A 743 13.71 -13.77 22.92
N GLU A 744 13.98 -12.46 23.01
CA GLU A 744 13.19 -11.54 23.84
C GLU A 744 11.92 -11.08 23.11
N VAL A 745 10.90 -10.67 23.88
CA VAL A 745 9.60 -10.23 23.35
C VAL A 745 9.64 -8.79 22.80
N LYS A 746 10.53 -7.95 23.33
CA LYS A 746 10.66 -6.53 22.94
C LYS A 746 11.98 -6.29 22.21
N SER A 747 11.98 -5.32 21.30
CA SER A 747 13.20 -4.86 20.63
C SER A 747 14.20 -4.29 21.62
N LYS A 748 15.48 -4.52 21.34
CA LYS A 748 16.58 -4.03 22.17
C LYS A 748 16.93 -2.58 21.80
N PRO A 749 17.47 -1.77 22.73
CA PRO A 749 18.02 -0.46 22.39
C PRO A 749 19.14 -0.56 21.35
N LEU A 750 19.17 0.40 20.42
CA LEU A 750 20.26 0.48 19.44
C LEU A 750 21.59 0.72 20.15
N LYS A 751 22.61 0.02 19.68
CA LYS A 751 23.99 0.17 20.12
C LYS A 751 24.84 0.50 18.91
N SER A 752 25.55 1.62 18.99
CA SER A 752 26.62 1.92 18.02
C SER A 752 27.60 0.75 17.98
N TYR A 753 28.07 0.46 16.78
CA TYR A 753 29.20 -0.42 16.54
C TYR A 753 30.49 0.41 16.43
N PHE A 754 31.65 -0.24 16.49
CA PHE A 754 32.99 0.33 16.51
C PHE A 754 33.27 1.26 17.71
N ARG A 755 32.67 0.96 18.87
CA ARG A 755 32.75 1.86 20.04
C ARG A 755 34.18 1.96 20.59
N ILE A 756 34.89 0.84 20.66
CA ILE A 756 36.26 0.83 21.17
C ILE A 756 37.23 1.53 20.23
N ARG A 757 37.03 1.41 18.91
CA ARG A 757 37.84 2.10 17.92
C ARG A 757 37.89 3.60 18.18
N THR A 758 36.73 4.23 18.39
CA THR A 758 36.68 5.67 18.67
C THR A 758 37.42 6.07 19.96
N VAL A 759 37.54 5.14 20.91
CA VAL A 759 38.33 5.36 22.14
C VAL A 759 39.81 5.27 21.81
N VAL A 760 40.25 4.21 21.11
CA VAL A 760 41.66 3.97 20.77
C VAL A 760 42.22 5.01 19.80
N GLU A 761 41.45 5.43 18.80
CA GLU A 761 41.84 6.49 17.87
C GLU A 761 42.00 7.85 18.57
N SER A 762 41.25 8.08 19.66
CA SER A 762 41.34 9.31 20.45
C SER A 762 42.51 9.35 21.43
N LEU A 763 43.22 8.22 21.60
CA LEU A 763 44.39 8.11 22.45
C LEU A 763 45.68 8.34 21.64
N PRO A 764 46.76 8.81 22.28
CA PRO A 764 48.08 8.86 21.64
C PRO A 764 48.54 7.47 21.19
N THR A 765 49.53 7.41 20.29
CA THR A 765 50.09 6.15 19.77
C THR A 765 50.52 5.19 20.88
N THR A 766 50.94 5.72 22.03
CA THR A 766 51.27 4.95 23.24
C THR A 766 50.41 5.42 24.40
N PHE A 767 49.68 4.51 25.04
CA PHE A 767 48.76 4.80 26.14
C PHE A 767 48.79 3.73 27.23
N THR A 768 48.29 4.03 28.42
CA THR A 768 48.24 3.13 29.58
C THR A 768 46.86 2.51 29.74
N TYR A 769 46.76 1.45 30.56
CA TYR A 769 45.46 0.88 30.93
C TYR A 769 44.52 1.91 31.58
N LYS A 770 45.06 2.81 32.40
CA LYS A 770 44.28 3.85 33.08
C LYS A 770 43.65 4.82 32.07
N GLU A 771 44.43 5.30 31.10
CA GLU A 771 43.97 6.26 30.09
C GLU A 771 42.86 5.66 29.22
N ILE A 772 43.01 4.41 28.74
CA ILE A 772 41.96 3.76 27.95
C ILE A 772 40.73 3.45 28.79
N LYS A 773 40.88 3.04 30.05
CA LYS A 773 39.77 2.79 30.96
C LYS A 773 38.94 4.06 31.21
N GLU A 774 39.60 5.16 31.56
CA GLU A 774 38.94 6.45 31.79
C GLU A 774 38.23 6.92 30.52
N LYS A 775 38.89 6.84 29.36
CA LYS A 775 38.29 7.25 28.09
C LYS A 775 37.11 6.36 27.68
N ALA A 776 37.21 5.04 27.88
CA ALA A 776 36.14 4.09 27.62
C ALA A 776 34.91 4.36 28.52
N LEU A 777 35.13 4.67 29.80
CA LEU A 777 34.07 5.07 30.73
C LEU A 777 33.35 6.34 30.26
N THR A 778 34.07 7.36 29.75
CA THR A 778 33.42 8.56 29.18
C THR A 778 32.55 8.27 27.95
N LYS A 779 32.77 7.14 27.27
CA LYS A 779 31.98 6.67 26.13
C LYS A 779 30.93 5.61 26.53
N GLY A 780 30.70 5.42 27.83
CA GLY A 780 29.72 4.48 28.38
C GLY A 780 30.09 3.01 28.15
N ILE A 781 31.38 2.69 28.08
CA ILE A 781 31.90 1.32 28.00
C ILE A 781 32.34 0.89 29.40
N SER A 782 31.85 -0.25 29.88
CA SER A 782 32.20 -0.78 31.19
C SER A 782 33.64 -1.30 31.23
N GLU A 783 34.26 -1.30 32.42
CA GLU A 783 35.63 -1.81 32.60
C GLU A 783 35.79 -3.25 32.12
N ARG A 784 34.81 -4.13 32.40
CA ARG A 784 34.80 -5.51 31.92
C ARG A 784 34.85 -5.58 30.39
N SER A 785 34.09 -4.73 29.70
CA SER A 785 34.12 -4.63 28.24
C SER A 785 35.45 -4.06 27.74
N THR A 786 36.02 -3.05 28.41
CA THR A 786 37.35 -2.50 28.09
C THR A 786 38.44 -3.56 28.18
N CYS A 787 38.47 -4.38 29.23
CA CYS A 787 39.42 -5.50 29.36
C CYS A 787 39.25 -6.51 28.23
N ARG A 788 38.00 -6.85 27.89
CA ARG A 788 37.70 -7.76 26.77
C ARG A 788 38.23 -7.19 25.46
N TYR A 789 37.95 -5.92 25.17
CA TYR A 789 38.42 -5.28 23.95
C TYR A 789 39.94 -5.22 23.87
N LEU A 790 40.63 -4.88 24.96
CA LEU A 790 42.09 -4.87 25.00
C LEU A 790 42.67 -6.25 24.68
N LYS A 791 42.09 -7.32 25.23
CA LYS A 791 42.49 -8.69 24.91
C LYS A 791 42.32 -8.99 23.42
N SER A 792 41.15 -8.68 22.84
CA SER A 792 40.90 -8.88 21.41
C SER A 792 41.87 -8.07 20.52
N LEU A 793 42.13 -6.80 20.87
CA LEU A 793 43.03 -5.94 20.11
C LEU A 793 44.49 -6.42 20.16
N LEU A 794 44.93 -7.03 21.26
CA LEU A 794 46.24 -7.69 21.37
C LEU A 794 46.32 -8.95 20.51
N GLU A 795 45.29 -9.81 20.59
CA GLU A 795 45.22 -11.06 19.81
C GLU A 795 45.24 -10.77 18.29
N LEU A 796 44.52 -9.73 17.85
CA LEU A 796 44.47 -9.30 16.45
C LEU A 796 45.65 -8.40 16.01
N LYS A 797 46.56 -8.10 16.95
CA LYS A 797 47.73 -7.24 16.73
C LYS A 797 47.37 -5.84 16.22
N TYR A 798 46.32 -5.23 16.76
CA TYR A 798 46.05 -3.79 16.59
C TYR A 798 46.84 -2.95 17.58
N ILE A 799 47.09 -3.51 18.76
CA ILE A 799 47.94 -2.95 19.80
C ILE A 799 48.95 -4.00 20.25
N ASP A 800 50.09 -3.54 20.74
CA ASP A 800 51.08 -4.36 21.43
C ASP A 800 51.21 -3.91 22.89
N LYS A 801 51.60 -4.81 23.79
CA LYS A 801 51.79 -4.49 25.21
C LYS A 801 53.27 -4.45 25.54
N GLN A 802 53.77 -3.28 25.94
CA GLN A 802 55.13 -3.08 26.42
C GLN A 802 55.08 -2.63 27.88
N GLU A 803 55.43 -3.54 28.79
CA GLU A 803 55.37 -3.33 30.25
C GLU A 803 53.98 -2.83 30.71
N ASP A 804 53.90 -1.58 31.17
CA ASP A 804 52.69 -0.91 31.66
C ASP A 804 51.96 -0.09 30.58
N ARG A 805 52.42 -0.14 29.33
CA ARG A 805 51.89 0.66 28.22
C ARG A 805 51.44 -0.23 27.04
N TYR A 806 50.51 0.30 26.28
CA TYR A 806 50.03 -0.24 25.02
C TYR A 806 50.48 0.67 23.88
N ILE A 807 50.92 0.09 22.76
CA ILE A 807 51.32 0.81 21.55
C ILE A 807 50.40 0.41 20.42
N ARG A 808 49.82 1.38 19.71
CA ARG A 808 49.04 1.14 18.50
C ARG A 808 49.96 0.77 17.34
N ILE A 809 49.75 -0.40 16.75
CA ILE A 809 50.63 -0.98 15.71
C ILE A 809 49.93 -1.17 14.35
N LYS A 810 48.60 -1.08 14.29
CA LYS A 810 47.81 -1.06 13.04
C LYS A 810 46.78 0.06 13.05
N GLU A 811 46.41 0.48 11.85
CA GLU A 811 45.27 1.38 11.62
C GLU A 811 43.95 0.58 11.51
N PHE A 812 42.86 1.20 11.93
CA PHE A 812 41.50 0.66 11.74
C PHE A 812 41.01 0.91 10.32
N THR A 813 39.97 0.20 9.88
CA THR A 813 39.41 0.36 8.52
C THR A 813 38.85 1.77 8.27
N ASP A 814 38.99 2.39 7.10
CA ASP A 814 38.39 3.72 6.88
C ASP A 814 36.84 3.71 7.00
N LYS A 815 36.27 4.87 7.39
CA LYS A 815 34.85 5.04 7.76
C LYS A 815 33.87 4.98 6.60
#